data_AF-A0A8T7A1D1-F1
#
_entry.id   AF-A0A8T7A1D1-F1
#
_cell.length_a   1.000
_cell.length_b   1.000
_cell.length_c   1.000
_cell.angle_alpha   90.00
_cell.angle_beta   90.00
_cell.angle_gamma   90.00
#
_symmetry.space_group_name_H-M   'P 1'
#
loop_
_entity.id
_entity.type
_entity.pdbx_description
1 polymer ?
#
loop_
_entity_poly.entity_id
_entity_poly.type
_entity_poly.pdbx_seq_one_letter_code
_entity_poly.pdbx_strand_id
1 'polypeptide(L)'
;MLQDIRDRATSWVAYIIIGLLILSFAMWGIQEYFGGGGAAPVATINGNEITLPAFNQQVQQRKQTLQSILGANYQQQYPDESIVRKQVIKDMVRTELLRQEVGDAGFRISDASLIKRIQEIPQFQKDGKFDPEQYKRILEAQRYNQAQFENELREQDKLRQFESSLASSSFIPKAELQRFQKIAEQTRDFKYAVVTVKPETITVSDAEIDAYYNDNKQAYKTPEQVKLAYVELKEEDLADSISISDADAEAIYNSQSERYRTPELRKTRHIMFKVPSELDADAIEWDMAIEKAEGMITQLEGGASFAELAEKNSDDTLSAQKGGEMGFIASGDFTSKALEDALFSLDIGGYSKPIRTEQGVQIIQLDEIQASEQKPFADVREQIINERKGQLAQERFIEVADEIANLLVEQPDDLLEVSESFDLEIKQTGLLTAANNDGIFAYPKVKTLAFSEDVLTENLNSDLIEVADGHVIAIRLLEHKPSEQKPVSAVKEEVKNLVTISKAAQETSEHGRNLFVKMQNGASMESIASENSLEVVSHGAIRRDDNRVPQSLSQHVFSMPKPAEGDRVVDGLAQADGSFALIELNKVTPGSEELDDATYQQLSQRVNYGRREFSAVIDAIQEGGEVIIFEDQVADPDQ
;
A
#
# COMPACT_ATOMS: atom_id res chain seq x y z
N MET A 1 -57.81 44.18 -7.07
CA MET A 1 -56.41 43.70 -7.12
C MET A 1 -56.28 42.17 -7.08
N LEU A 2 -56.71 41.47 -6.03
CA LEU A 2 -56.63 39.98 -6.00
C LEU A 2 -57.60 39.28 -6.98
N GLN A 3 -58.77 39.86 -7.25
CA GLN A 3 -59.70 39.37 -8.28
C GLN A 3 -59.21 39.66 -9.72
N ASP A 4 -58.54 40.79 -9.96
CA ASP A 4 -57.98 41.13 -11.28
C ASP A 4 -56.81 40.21 -11.68
N ILE A 5 -56.08 39.69 -10.69
CA ILE A 5 -55.03 38.67 -10.88
C ILE A 5 -55.67 37.31 -11.21
N ARG A 6 -56.80 36.99 -10.58
CA ARG A 6 -57.53 35.73 -10.84
C ARG A 6 -58.17 35.70 -12.23
N ASP A 7 -58.72 36.82 -12.68
CA ASP A 7 -59.38 36.91 -13.99
C ASP A 7 -58.38 37.03 -15.16
N ARG A 8 -57.14 37.46 -14.90
CA ARG A 8 -56.04 37.38 -15.88
C ARG A 8 -55.36 36.01 -15.92
N ALA A 9 -55.41 35.23 -14.83
CA ALA A 9 -54.85 33.87 -14.77
C ALA A 9 -55.69 32.82 -15.53
N THR A 10 -56.96 33.11 -15.83
CA THR A 10 -57.86 32.23 -16.60
C THR A 10 -58.07 32.66 -18.05
N SER A 11 -57.38 33.71 -18.50
CA SER A 11 -57.40 34.18 -19.89
C SER A 11 -56.72 33.16 -20.82
N TRP A 12 -57.25 32.98 -22.03
CA TRP A 12 -56.63 32.18 -23.09
C TRP A 12 -55.17 32.57 -23.38
N VAL A 13 -54.79 33.83 -23.12
CA VAL A 13 -53.40 34.32 -23.22
C VAL A 13 -52.50 33.72 -22.13
N ALA A 14 -53.02 33.47 -20.92
CA ALA A 14 -52.28 32.80 -19.86
C ALA A 14 -51.98 31.34 -20.23
N TYR A 15 -52.92 30.65 -20.89
CA TYR A 15 -52.68 29.29 -21.41
C TYR A 15 -51.64 29.26 -22.54
N ILE A 16 -51.53 30.31 -23.35
CA ILE A 16 -50.48 30.42 -24.39
C ILE A 16 -49.10 30.66 -23.75
N ILE A 17 -49.01 31.50 -22.72
CA ILE A 17 -47.75 31.74 -21.99
C ILE A 17 -47.32 30.50 -21.21
N ILE A 18 -48.26 29.84 -20.52
CA ILE A 18 -48.00 28.56 -19.84
C ILE A 18 -47.63 27.47 -20.85
N GLY A 19 -48.28 27.43 -22.01
CA GLY A 19 -47.94 26.52 -23.10
C GLY A 19 -46.54 26.76 -23.65
N LEU A 20 -46.12 28.01 -23.83
CA LEU A 20 -44.76 28.38 -24.24
C LEU A 20 -43.71 28.08 -23.17
N LEU A 21 -44.04 28.28 -21.89
CA LEU A 21 -43.20 27.86 -20.76
C LEU A 21 -43.04 26.34 -20.75
N ILE A 22 -44.13 25.59 -20.81
CA ILE A 22 -44.09 24.12 -20.86
C ILE A 22 -43.31 23.63 -22.09
N LEU A 23 -43.47 24.27 -23.26
CA LEU A 23 -42.70 23.92 -24.46
C LEU A 23 -41.20 24.22 -24.29
N SER A 24 -40.85 25.32 -23.60
CA SER A 24 -39.46 25.66 -23.31
C SER A 24 -38.83 24.70 -22.30
N PHE A 25 -39.58 24.27 -21.27
CA PHE A 25 -39.16 23.24 -20.31
C PHE A 25 -39.11 21.84 -20.92
N ALA A 26 -39.94 21.55 -21.94
CA ALA A 26 -39.92 20.27 -22.65
C ALA A 26 -38.76 20.14 -23.65
N MET A 27 -38.27 21.25 -24.21
CA MET A 27 -37.12 21.28 -25.14
C MET A 27 -35.76 21.26 -24.43
N TRP A 28 -35.70 21.54 -23.12
CA TRP A 28 -34.47 21.57 -22.33
C TRP A 28 -34.30 20.40 -21.35
N GLY A 29 -35.26 19.47 -21.29
CA GLY A 29 -35.11 18.24 -20.51
C GLY A 29 -35.37 18.44 -19.01
N ILE A 30 -36.43 17.81 -18.51
CA ILE A 30 -36.79 17.82 -17.08
C ILE A 30 -35.86 16.91 -16.25
N GLN A 31 -34.98 16.13 -16.87
CA GLN A 31 -34.04 15.22 -16.20
C GLN A 31 -32.94 15.94 -15.42
N GLU A 32 -32.60 17.19 -15.74
CA GLU A 32 -31.51 17.93 -15.10
C GLU A 32 -31.95 18.68 -13.82
N TYR A 33 -33.25 18.90 -13.63
CA TYR A 33 -33.81 19.59 -12.45
C TYR A 33 -34.31 18.67 -11.34
N PHE A 34 -34.50 17.37 -11.64
CA PHE A 34 -34.97 16.37 -10.67
C PHE A 34 -33.94 15.26 -10.38
N GLY A 35 -32.77 15.31 -11.02
CA GLY A 35 -31.59 14.58 -10.55
C GLY A 35 -31.05 15.30 -9.32
N GLY A 36 -31.27 14.73 -8.12
CA GLY A 36 -30.62 15.22 -6.91
C GLY A 36 -29.11 15.34 -7.14
N GLY A 37 -28.48 16.34 -6.51
CA GLY A 37 -27.05 16.63 -6.60
C GLY A 37 -26.18 15.45 -6.18
N GLY A 38 -26.01 14.48 -7.08
CA GLY A 38 -24.96 13.49 -7.04
C GLY A 38 -23.67 14.17 -7.48
N ALA A 39 -22.59 13.94 -6.74
CA ALA A 39 -21.26 14.37 -7.15
C ALA A 39 -20.97 13.92 -8.59
N ALA A 40 -20.33 14.78 -9.37
CA ALA A 40 -19.92 14.45 -10.74
C ALA A 40 -19.12 13.12 -10.76
N PRO A 41 -19.28 12.29 -11.81
CA PRO A 41 -18.52 11.07 -11.92
C PRO A 41 -17.02 11.36 -12.10
N VAL A 42 -16.18 10.43 -11.69
CA VAL A 42 -14.72 10.49 -11.82
C VAL A 42 -14.27 9.97 -13.18
N ALA A 43 -15.04 9.06 -13.78
CA ALA A 43 -14.85 8.63 -15.16
C ALA A 43 -16.16 8.08 -15.75
N THR A 44 -16.23 8.05 -17.08
CA THR A 44 -17.29 7.40 -17.87
C THR A 44 -16.65 6.39 -18.82
N ILE A 45 -17.14 5.16 -18.84
CA ILE A 45 -16.63 4.03 -19.63
C ILE A 45 -17.77 3.44 -20.44
N ASN A 46 -17.79 3.66 -21.76
CA ASN A 46 -18.87 3.26 -22.66
C ASN A 46 -20.29 3.64 -22.14
N GLY A 47 -20.40 4.81 -21.51
CA GLY A 47 -21.64 5.30 -20.90
C GLY A 47 -21.90 4.86 -19.45
N ASN A 48 -21.09 3.97 -18.86
CA ASN A 48 -21.16 3.64 -17.43
C ASN A 48 -20.28 4.59 -16.60
N GLU A 49 -20.85 5.17 -15.55
CA GLU A 49 -20.16 6.13 -14.69
C GLU A 49 -19.47 5.46 -13.49
N ILE A 50 -18.21 5.86 -13.23
CA ILE A 50 -17.53 5.63 -11.95
C ILE A 50 -17.82 6.83 -11.06
N THR A 51 -18.55 6.61 -9.97
CA THR A 51 -18.91 7.69 -9.04
C THR A 51 -17.76 8.04 -8.10
N LEU A 52 -17.72 9.30 -7.65
CA LEU A 52 -16.71 9.78 -6.70
C LEU A 52 -16.69 9.00 -5.37
N PRO A 53 -17.83 8.64 -4.75
CA PRO A 53 -17.83 7.82 -3.54
C PRO A 53 -17.21 6.43 -3.75
N ALA A 54 -17.50 5.77 -4.88
CA ALA A 54 -16.94 4.46 -5.19
C ALA A 54 -15.42 4.55 -5.42
N PHE A 55 -14.96 5.59 -6.11
CA PHE A 55 -13.54 5.86 -6.31
C PHE A 55 -12.81 6.10 -4.98
N ASN A 56 -13.32 7.00 -4.14
CA ASN A 56 -12.70 7.30 -2.84
C ASN A 56 -12.65 6.08 -1.92
N GLN A 57 -13.69 5.24 -1.94
CA GLN A 57 -13.68 3.99 -1.19
C GLN A 57 -12.54 3.06 -1.63
N GLN A 58 -12.31 2.91 -2.93
CA GLN A 58 -11.22 2.11 -3.48
C GLN A 58 -9.84 2.70 -3.15
N VAL A 59 -9.71 4.04 -3.18
CA VAL A 59 -8.48 4.74 -2.74
C VAL A 59 -8.15 4.42 -1.29
N GLN A 60 -9.12 4.53 -0.38
CA GLN A 60 -8.91 4.24 1.04
C GLN A 60 -8.54 2.77 1.28
N GLN A 61 -9.22 1.83 0.61
CA GLN A 61 -8.88 0.39 0.70
C GLN A 61 -7.45 0.12 0.20
N ARG A 62 -7.05 0.75 -0.91
CA ARG A 62 -5.69 0.62 -1.46
C ARG A 62 -4.65 1.21 -0.52
N LYS A 63 -4.92 2.37 0.08
CA LYS A 63 -4.06 3.03 1.07
C LYS A 63 -3.82 2.15 2.29
N GLN A 64 -4.89 1.63 2.90
CA GLN A 64 -4.81 0.71 4.04
C GLN A 64 -3.98 -0.54 3.72
N THR A 65 -4.19 -1.11 2.53
CA THR A 65 -3.42 -2.27 2.06
C THR A 65 -1.93 -1.95 1.95
N LEU A 66 -1.57 -0.86 1.28
CA LEU A 66 -0.18 -0.44 1.11
C LEU A 66 0.49 -0.11 2.44
N GLN A 67 -0.22 0.55 3.36
CA GLN A 67 0.27 0.86 4.70
C GLN A 67 0.54 -0.42 5.51
N SER A 68 -0.34 -1.42 5.43
CA SER A 68 -0.13 -2.71 6.13
C SER A 68 1.07 -3.50 5.61
N ILE A 69 1.40 -3.39 4.31
CA ILE A 69 2.52 -4.11 3.69
C ILE A 69 3.85 -3.36 3.89
N LEU A 70 3.84 -2.04 3.73
CA LEU A 70 5.05 -1.22 3.67
C LEU A 70 5.43 -0.60 5.02
N GLY A 71 4.49 -0.51 5.97
CA GLY A 71 4.72 0.10 7.27
C GLY A 71 5.37 1.48 7.17
N ALA A 72 6.49 1.67 7.87
CA ALA A 72 7.25 2.92 7.88
C ALA A 72 7.76 3.37 6.50
N ASN A 73 7.89 2.48 5.51
CA ASN A 73 8.38 2.83 4.18
C ASN A 73 7.29 3.39 3.25
N TYR A 74 6.02 3.40 3.68
CA TYR A 74 4.90 3.91 2.87
C TYR A 74 5.14 5.36 2.43
N GLN A 75 5.51 6.24 3.37
CA GLN A 75 5.71 7.67 3.10
C GLN A 75 6.88 7.96 2.15
N GLN A 76 7.90 7.09 2.12
CA GLN A 76 9.04 7.24 1.22
C GLN A 76 8.71 6.84 -0.22
N GLN A 77 7.87 5.80 -0.40
CA GLN A 77 7.49 5.30 -1.73
C GLN A 77 6.26 6.01 -2.32
N TYR A 78 5.36 6.49 -1.47
CA TYR A 78 4.15 7.21 -1.84
C TYR A 78 4.09 8.56 -1.10
N PRO A 79 5.00 9.50 -1.44
CA PRO A 79 5.02 10.82 -0.81
C PRO A 79 3.81 11.69 -1.18
N ASP A 80 3.07 11.31 -2.23
CA ASP A 80 1.91 12.01 -2.77
C ASP A 80 0.76 11.01 -3.00
N GLU A 81 -0.42 11.32 -2.45
CA GLU A 81 -1.64 10.53 -2.59
C GLU A 81 -2.12 10.46 -4.04
N SER A 82 -1.81 11.46 -4.87
CA SER A 82 -2.15 11.51 -6.29
C SER A 82 -1.64 10.27 -7.07
N ILE A 83 -0.51 9.69 -6.64
CA ILE A 83 0.05 8.46 -7.21
C ILE A 83 -0.92 7.29 -7.00
N VAL A 84 -1.47 7.15 -5.79
CA VAL A 84 -2.41 6.09 -5.43
C VAL A 84 -3.74 6.31 -6.15
N ARG A 85 -4.27 7.53 -6.16
CA ARG A 85 -5.52 7.89 -6.84
C ARG A 85 -5.46 7.57 -8.34
N LYS A 86 -4.37 7.93 -9.03
CA LYS A 86 -4.14 7.62 -10.45
C LYS A 86 -4.04 6.12 -10.74
N GLN A 87 -3.46 5.33 -9.82
CA GLN A 87 -3.43 3.88 -9.98
C GLN A 87 -4.84 3.28 -9.81
N VAL A 88 -5.58 3.73 -8.80
CA VAL A 88 -6.92 3.23 -8.51
C VAL A 88 -7.89 3.51 -9.66
N ILE A 89 -7.89 4.71 -10.25
CA ILE A 89 -8.82 5.00 -11.35
C ILE A 89 -8.50 4.15 -12.59
N LYS A 90 -7.21 3.91 -12.88
CA LYS A 90 -6.78 3.02 -13.97
C LYS A 90 -7.26 1.59 -13.74
N ASP A 91 -7.13 1.09 -12.51
CA ASP A 91 -7.58 -0.25 -12.14
C ASP A 91 -9.11 -0.40 -12.23
N MET A 92 -9.86 0.64 -11.82
CA MET A 92 -11.32 0.66 -11.94
C MET A 92 -11.79 0.71 -13.39
N VAL A 93 -11.19 1.58 -14.23
CA VAL A 93 -11.48 1.64 -15.68
C VAL A 93 -11.21 0.28 -16.34
N ARG A 94 -10.04 -0.33 -16.05
CA ARG A 94 -9.69 -1.65 -16.57
C ARG A 94 -10.71 -2.72 -16.17
N THR A 95 -11.13 -2.72 -14.90
CA THR A 95 -12.08 -3.68 -14.36
C THR A 95 -13.47 -3.52 -14.97
N GLU A 96 -13.90 -2.27 -15.19
CA GLU A 96 -15.19 -1.96 -15.80
C GLU A 96 -15.24 -2.41 -17.26
N LEU A 97 -14.23 -2.05 -18.05
CA LEU A 97 -14.11 -2.50 -19.45
C LEU A 97 -14.13 -4.01 -19.59
N LEU A 98 -13.37 -4.70 -18.73
CA LEU A 98 -13.37 -6.16 -18.66
C LEU A 98 -14.73 -6.74 -18.33
N ARG A 99 -15.45 -6.14 -17.36
CA ARG A 99 -16.78 -6.60 -16.96
C ARG A 99 -17.78 -6.48 -18.11
N GLN A 100 -17.72 -5.37 -18.86
CA GLN A 100 -18.54 -5.15 -20.05
C GLN A 100 -18.24 -6.19 -21.13
N GLU A 101 -16.95 -6.35 -21.49
CA GLU A 101 -16.53 -7.32 -22.52
C GLU A 101 -16.97 -8.75 -22.17
N VAL A 102 -16.75 -9.17 -20.92
CA VAL A 102 -17.13 -10.50 -20.44
C VAL A 102 -18.66 -10.66 -20.41
N GLY A 103 -19.39 -9.59 -20.09
CA GLY A 103 -20.84 -9.53 -20.14
C GLY A 103 -21.38 -9.72 -21.56
N ASP A 104 -20.83 -8.97 -22.51
CA ASP A 104 -21.18 -8.91 -23.95
C ASP A 104 -20.80 -10.19 -24.68
N ALA A 105 -19.65 -10.77 -24.36
CA ALA A 105 -19.22 -12.08 -24.83
C ALA A 105 -20.08 -13.24 -24.28
N GLY A 106 -21.04 -12.94 -23.38
CA GLY A 106 -22.05 -13.90 -22.94
C GLY A 106 -21.58 -14.85 -21.84
N PHE A 107 -20.50 -14.54 -21.11
CA PHE A 107 -20.04 -15.37 -20.00
C PHE A 107 -21.08 -15.37 -18.87
N ARG A 108 -21.37 -16.56 -18.36
CA ARG A 108 -22.36 -16.78 -17.30
C ARG A 108 -21.84 -17.84 -16.33
N ILE A 109 -22.08 -17.62 -15.05
CA ILE A 109 -21.83 -18.58 -13.97
C ILE A 109 -23.18 -19.13 -13.55
N SER A 110 -23.32 -20.45 -13.51
CA SER A 110 -24.54 -21.11 -13.04
C SER A 110 -24.64 -21.05 -11.52
N ASP A 111 -25.87 -21.11 -10.99
CA ASP A 111 -26.10 -21.10 -9.54
C ASP A 111 -25.40 -22.29 -8.85
N ALA A 112 -25.39 -23.45 -9.50
CA ALA A 112 -24.66 -24.62 -9.00
C ALA A 112 -23.15 -24.36 -8.88
N SER A 113 -22.55 -23.64 -9.84
CA SER A 113 -21.12 -23.30 -9.78
C SER A 113 -20.83 -22.28 -8.70
N LEU A 114 -21.71 -21.28 -8.54
CA LEU A 114 -21.62 -20.28 -7.49
C LEU A 114 -21.75 -20.91 -6.10
N ILE A 115 -22.74 -21.78 -5.89
CA ILE A 115 -22.93 -22.52 -4.63
C ILE A 115 -21.69 -23.35 -4.32
N LYS A 116 -21.17 -24.11 -5.29
CA LYS A 116 -19.95 -24.89 -5.12
C LYS A 116 -18.78 -24.01 -4.70
N ARG A 117 -18.60 -22.86 -5.36
CA ARG A 117 -17.54 -21.92 -5.03
C ARG A 117 -17.70 -21.36 -3.62
N ILE A 118 -18.89 -20.98 -3.21
CA ILE A 118 -19.17 -20.50 -1.85
C ILE A 118 -18.82 -21.58 -0.82
N GLN A 119 -19.17 -22.85 -1.10
CA GLN A 119 -18.85 -23.98 -0.23
C GLN A 119 -17.34 -24.26 -0.11
N GLU A 120 -16.55 -23.90 -1.13
CA GLU A 120 -15.09 -24.06 -1.15
C GLU A 120 -14.33 -22.95 -0.40
N ILE A 121 -14.99 -21.85 -0.01
CA ILE A 121 -14.35 -20.75 0.72
C ILE A 121 -14.09 -21.18 2.17
N PRO A 122 -12.82 -21.26 2.63
CA PRO A 122 -12.49 -21.79 3.96
C PRO A 122 -13.12 -21.00 5.11
N GLN A 123 -13.30 -19.69 4.93
CA GLN A 123 -13.91 -18.83 5.95
C GLN A 123 -15.39 -19.15 6.16
N PHE A 124 -16.07 -19.74 5.19
CA PHE A 124 -17.46 -20.17 5.30
C PHE A 124 -17.58 -21.63 5.73
N GLN A 125 -16.47 -22.26 6.12
CA GLN A 125 -16.44 -23.64 6.56
C GLN A 125 -16.24 -23.75 8.07
N LYS A 126 -16.89 -24.77 8.65
CA LYS A 126 -16.67 -25.30 9.99
C LYS A 126 -16.29 -26.76 9.85
N ASP A 127 -15.17 -27.18 10.45
CA ASP A 127 -14.62 -28.54 10.32
C ASP A 127 -14.41 -28.99 8.85
N GLY A 128 -14.09 -28.03 7.95
CA GLY A 128 -13.85 -28.28 6.52
C GLY A 128 -15.10 -28.48 5.67
N LYS A 129 -16.30 -28.22 6.21
CA LYS A 129 -17.58 -28.25 5.48
C LYS A 129 -18.26 -26.89 5.56
N PHE A 130 -18.96 -26.51 4.51
CA PHE A 130 -19.71 -25.25 4.48
C PHE A 130 -20.72 -25.17 5.63
N ASP A 131 -20.73 -24.04 6.34
CA ASP A 131 -21.60 -23.74 7.48
C ASP A 131 -22.43 -22.48 7.14
N PRO A 132 -23.76 -22.62 6.91
CA PRO A 132 -24.62 -21.50 6.50
C PRO A 132 -24.68 -20.36 7.53
N GLU A 133 -24.61 -20.69 8.82
CA GLU A 133 -24.64 -19.68 9.89
C GLU A 133 -23.33 -18.91 9.96
N GLN A 134 -22.19 -19.57 9.74
CA GLN A 134 -20.90 -18.91 9.61
C GLN A 134 -20.84 -18.01 8.38
N TYR A 135 -21.34 -18.47 7.24
CA TYR A 135 -21.51 -17.65 6.04
C TYR A 135 -22.32 -16.39 6.35
N LYS A 136 -23.51 -16.54 6.95
CA LYS A 136 -24.38 -15.43 7.30
C LYS A 136 -23.73 -14.46 8.29
N ARG A 137 -23.14 -14.97 9.38
CA ARG A 137 -22.44 -14.15 10.39
C ARG A 137 -21.29 -13.34 9.77
N ILE A 138 -20.52 -13.94 8.86
CA ILE A 138 -19.40 -13.24 8.21
C ILE A 138 -19.91 -12.15 7.28
N LEU A 139 -20.97 -12.42 6.50
CA LEU A 139 -21.59 -11.39 5.67
C LEU A 139 -22.15 -10.25 6.53
N GLU A 140 -22.84 -10.54 7.62
CA GLU A 140 -23.37 -9.54 8.55
C GLU A 140 -22.26 -8.71 9.20
N ALA A 141 -21.17 -9.34 9.65
CA ALA A 141 -20.01 -8.65 10.23
C ALA A 141 -19.34 -7.70 9.22
N GLN A 142 -19.35 -8.05 7.93
CA GLN A 142 -18.83 -7.23 6.84
C GLN A 142 -19.89 -6.29 6.23
N ARG A 143 -21.11 -6.26 6.78
CA ARG A 143 -22.26 -5.47 6.30
C ARG A 143 -22.66 -5.77 4.85
N TYR A 144 -22.39 -6.98 4.38
CA TYR A 144 -22.86 -7.48 3.10
C TYR A 144 -24.24 -8.10 3.23
N ASN A 145 -25.11 -7.87 2.24
CA ASN A 145 -26.27 -8.73 2.05
C ASN A 145 -25.93 -9.90 1.11
N GLN A 146 -26.65 -11.02 1.26
CA GLN A 146 -26.39 -12.25 0.53
C GLN A 146 -26.44 -12.04 -0.99
N ALA A 147 -27.46 -11.35 -1.50
CA ALA A 147 -27.62 -11.15 -2.95
C ALA A 147 -26.50 -10.28 -3.54
N GLN A 148 -26.03 -9.27 -2.81
CA GLN A 148 -24.88 -8.44 -3.19
C GLN A 148 -23.61 -9.28 -3.24
N PHE A 149 -23.31 -10.03 -2.19
CA PHE A 149 -22.13 -10.89 -2.15
C PHE A 149 -22.13 -11.94 -3.27
N GLU A 150 -23.26 -12.61 -3.47
CA GLU A 150 -23.42 -13.62 -4.52
C GLU A 150 -23.26 -13.03 -5.91
N ASN A 151 -23.79 -11.82 -6.16
CA ASN A 151 -23.60 -11.12 -7.43
C ASN A 151 -22.15 -10.68 -7.63
N GLU A 152 -21.49 -10.14 -6.61
CA GLU A 152 -20.07 -9.78 -6.68
C GLU A 152 -19.19 -11.00 -6.98
N LEU A 153 -19.43 -12.12 -6.29
CA LEU A 153 -18.73 -13.37 -6.54
C LEU A 153 -19.00 -13.90 -7.94
N ARG A 154 -20.23 -13.74 -8.45
CA ARG A 154 -20.59 -14.10 -9.82
C ARG A 154 -19.83 -13.28 -10.85
N GLU A 155 -19.72 -11.97 -10.67
CA GLU A 155 -18.95 -11.10 -11.57
C GLU A 155 -17.46 -11.45 -11.53
N GLN A 156 -16.89 -11.68 -10.35
CA GLN A 156 -15.50 -12.13 -10.20
C GLN A 156 -15.24 -13.47 -10.90
N ASP A 157 -16.18 -14.41 -10.82
CA ASP A 157 -16.03 -15.72 -11.43
C ASP A 157 -16.20 -15.69 -12.95
N LYS A 158 -17.04 -14.79 -13.49
CA LYS A 158 -17.07 -14.54 -14.94
C LYS A 158 -15.72 -14.03 -15.45
N LEU A 159 -15.13 -13.04 -14.75
CA LEU A 159 -13.80 -12.52 -15.09
C LEU A 159 -12.73 -13.62 -15.03
N ARG A 160 -12.72 -14.42 -13.98
CA ARG A 160 -11.80 -15.56 -13.83
C ARG A 160 -12.00 -16.61 -14.91
N GLN A 161 -13.25 -16.89 -15.29
CA GLN A 161 -13.57 -17.83 -16.37
C GLN A 161 -13.01 -17.31 -17.70
N PHE A 162 -13.17 -16.03 -17.99
CA PHE A 162 -12.61 -15.38 -19.18
C PHE A 162 -11.07 -15.46 -19.18
N GLU A 163 -10.42 -15.05 -18.09
CA GLU A 163 -8.97 -15.15 -17.89
C GLU A 163 -8.47 -16.59 -18.11
N SER A 164 -9.11 -17.57 -17.46
CA SER A 164 -8.73 -18.98 -17.58
C SER A 164 -8.96 -19.51 -18.99
N SER A 165 -10.02 -19.08 -19.67
CA SER A 165 -10.33 -19.52 -21.05
C SER A 165 -9.27 -19.01 -22.02
N LEU A 166 -8.82 -17.76 -21.87
CA LEU A 166 -7.76 -17.22 -22.69
C LEU A 166 -6.40 -17.86 -22.36
N ALA A 167 -6.09 -18.03 -21.08
CA ALA A 167 -4.84 -18.66 -20.65
C ALA A 167 -4.74 -20.14 -21.09
N SER A 168 -5.85 -20.87 -21.07
CA SER A 168 -5.90 -22.29 -21.48
C SER A 168 -6.03 -22.52 -22.98
N SER A 169 -6.56 -21.56 -23.73
CA SER A 169 -6.59 -21.61 -25.20
C SER A 169 -5.28 -21.13 -25.85
N SER A 170 -4.48 -20.35 -25.11
CA SER A 170 -3.13 -19.98 -25.50
C SER A 170 -2.23 -21.23 -25.56
N PHE A 171 -1.68 -21.51 -26.74
CA PHE A 171 -0.64 -22.53 -26.93
C PHE A 171 0.59 -21.90 -27.57
N ILE A 172 1.77 -22.41 -27.22
CA ILE A 172 3.02 -22.05 -27.87
C ILE A 172 3.43 -23.23 -28.76
N PRO A 173 3.62 -23.02 -30.08
CA PRO A 173 4.11 -24.08 -30.94
C PRO A 173 5.47 -24.64 -30.45
N LYS A 174 5.67 -25.96 -30.53
CA LYS A 174 6.95 -26.60 -30.18
C LYS A 174 8.14 -25.97 -30.90
N ALA A 175 7.95 -25.56 -32.17
CA ALA A 175 8.97 -24.87 -32.95
C ALA A 175 9.39 -23.51 -32.35
N GLU A 176 8.47 -22.75 -31.76
CA GLU A 176 8.77 -21.47 -31.10
C GLU A 176 9.55 -21.69 -29.79
N LEU A 177 9.18 -22.71 -29.01
CA LEU A 177 9.95 -23.08 -27.81
C LEU A 177 11.34 -23.62 -28.16
N GLN A 178 11.47 -24.40 -29.24
CA GLN A 178 12.78 -24.82 -29.78
C GLN A 178 13.61 -23.61 -30.18
N ARG A 179 13.02 -22.64 -30.87
CA ARG A 179 13.72 -21.40 -31.25
C ARG A 179 14.15 -20.61 -30.02
N PHE A 180 13.28 -20.48 -29.01
CA PHE A 180 13.61 -19.84 -27.75
C PHE A 180 14.79 -20.54 -27.06
N GLN A 181 14.76 -21.86 -26.94
CA GLN A 181 15.84 -22.63 -26.31
C GLN A 181 17.17 -22.49 -27.07
N LYS A 182 17.15 -22.60 -28.41
CA LYS A 182 18.34 -22.36 -29.25
C LYS A 182 18.99 -20.99 -28.98
N ILE A 183 18.21 -19.97 -28.67
CA ILE A 183 18.69 -18.62 -28.34
C ILE A 183 19.11 -18.51 -26.87
N ALA A 184 18.35 -19.08 -25.95
CA ALA A 184 18.58 -18.99 -24.50
C ALA A 184 19.79 -19.81 -24.03
N GLU A 185 20.07 -20.92 -24.70
CA GLU A 185 21.25 -21.77 -24.48
C GLU A 185 22.37 -21.50 -25.49
N GLN A 186 22.20 -20.50 -26.37
CA GLN A 186 23.27 -20.08 -27.27
C GLN A 186 24.52 -19.74 -26.47
N THR A 187 25.65 -20.27 -26.91
CA THR A 187 26.96 -19.90 -26.37
C THR A 187 27.80 -19.19 -27.42
N ARG A 188 28.71 -18.33 -26.95
CA ARG A 188 29.66 -17.61 -27.80
C ARG A 188 31.09 -17.83 -27.34
N ASP A 189 31.97 -18.07 -28.30
CA ASP A 189 33.40 -18.17 -28.09
C ASP A 189 34.04 -16.91 -28.67
N PHE A 190 34.69 -16.13 -27.82
CA PHE A 190 35.27 -14.86 -28.21
C PHE A 190 36.51 -14.56 -27.37
N LYS A 191 37.34 -13.67 -27.88
CA LYS A 191 38.46 -13.08 -27.14
C LYS A 191 38.30 -11.58 -27.11
N TYR A 192 38.87 -10.95 -26.09
CA TYR A 192 38.92 -9.50 -26.00
C TYR A 192 40.24 -9.04 -25.39
N ALA A 193 40.60 -7.80 -25.68
CA ALA A 193 41.70 -7.09 -25.05
C ALA A 193 41.20 -5.72 -24.62
N VAL A 194 41.59 -5.27 -23.43
CA VAL A 194 41.17 -3.97 -22.88
C VAL A 194 42.28 -2.95 -23.10
N VAL A 195 41.92 -1.85 -23.75
CA VAL A 195 42.77 -0.69 -23.99
C VAL A 195 42.48 0.33 -22.91
N THR A 196 43.54 0.88 -22.30
CA THR A 196 43.42 1.95 -21.29
C THR A 196 44.65 2.84 -21.34
N VAL A 197 44.43 4.14 -21.50
CA VAL A 197 45.43 5.19 -21.30
C VAL A 197 45.40 5.55 -19.82
N LYS A 198 46.57 5.45 -19.17
CA LYS A 198 46.70 5.71 -17.74
C LYS A 198 46.66 7.21 -17.45
N PRO A 199 45.82 7.70 -16.52
CA PRO A 199 45.76 9.12 -16.17
C PRO A 199 47.13 9.73 -15.82
N GLU A 200 48.05 8.95 -15.23
CA GLU A 200 49.39 9.42 -14.86
C GLU A 200 50.27 9.78 -16.07
N THR A 201 49.91 9.32 -17.26
CA THR A 201 50.60 9.66 -18.52
C THR A 201 50.03 10.90 -19.20
N ILE A 202 48.86 11.37 -18.76
CA ILE A 202 48.20 12.55 -19.32
C ILE A 202 48.81 13.81 -18.75
N THR A 203 49.12 14.75 -19.65
CA THR A 203 49.48 16.11 -19.27
C THR A 203 48.30 17.04 -19.52
N VAL A 204 47.97 17.83 -18.51
CA VAL A 204 46.90 18.83 -18.55
C VAL A 204 47.52 20.21 -18.40
N SER A 205 47.23 21.08 -19.35
CA SER A 205 47.65 22.47 -19.33
C SER A 205 46.71 23.35 -18.49
N ASP A 206 47.22 24.49 -18.01
CA ASP A 206 46.37 25.47 -17.30
C ASP A 206 45.20 25.96 -18.17
N ALA A 207 45.38 26.04 -19.48
CA ALA A 207 44.32 26.42 -20.41
C ALA A 207 43.17 25.39 -20.45
N GLU A 208 43.47 24.09 -20.35
CA GLU A 208 42.45 23.04 -20.29
C GLU A 208 41.71 23.04 -18.95
N ILE A 209 42.41 23.33 -17.85
CA ILE A 209 41.80 23.52 -16.52
C ILE A 209 40.84 24.70 -16.55
N ASP A 210 41.29 25.85 -17.08
CA ASP A 210 40.47 27.06 -17.17
C ASP A 210 39.26 26.85 -18.07
N ALA A 211 39.42 26.17 -19.22
CA ALA A 211 38.32 25.84 -20.11
C ALA A 211 37.28 24.95 -19.41
N TYR A 212 37.71 23.86 -18.78
CA TYR A 212 36.82 22.95 -18.07
C TYR A 212 36.10 23.66 -16.92
N TYR A 213 36.82 24.43 -16.10
CA TYR A 213 36.20 25.21 -15.03
C TYR A 213 35.18 26.20 -15.58
N ASN A 214 35.48 26.87 -16.70
CA ASN A 214 34.57 27.84 -17.32
C ASN A 214 33.29 27.19 -17.86
N ASP A 215 33.40 26.00 -18.45
CA ASP A 215 32.26 25.24 -18.98
C ASP A 215 31.42 24.62 -17.85
N ASN A 216 32.01 24.37 -16.68
CA ASN A 216 31.38 23.68 -15.55
C ASN A 216 31.21 24.57 -14.31
N LYS A 217 31.16 25.90 -14.46
CA LYS A 217 31.10 26.87 -13.33
C LYS A 217 30.04 26.55 -12.28
N GLN A 218 28.88 26.07 -12.71
CA GLN A 218 27.75 25.77 -11.81
C GLN A 218 28.11 24.70 -10.77
N ALA A 219 28.98 23.74 -11.10
CA ALA A 219 29.42 22.69 -10.18
C ALA A 219 30.36 23.23 -9.07
N TYR A 220 30.96 24.40 -9.28
CA TYR A 220 31.97 24.98 -8.40
C TYR A 220 31.46 26.18 -7.63
N LYS A 221 30.30 26.01 -6.99
CA LYS A 221 29.72 27.03 -6.11
C LYS A 221 29.79 26.60 -4.64
N THR A 222 29.81 27.57 -3.73
CA THR A 222 29.48 27.30 -2.33
C THR A 222 27.99 26.98 -2.23
N PRO A 223 27.58 26.04 -1.37
CA PRO A 223 26.17 25.86 -1.10
C PRO A 223 25.61 27.12 -0.45
N GLU A 224 24.37 27.45 -0.80
CA GLU A 224 23.61 28.50 -0.11
C GLU A 224 23.41 28.11 1.35
N GLN A 225 23.57 29.06 2.26
CA GLN A 225 23.47 28.81 3.70
C GLN A 225 22.54 29.81 4.38
N VAL A 226 21.74 29.32 5.34
CA VAL A 226 20.86 30.14 6.18
C VAL A 226 21.15 29.92 7.65
N LYS A 227 21.04 30.98 8.45
CA LYS A 227 20.95 30.91 9.90
C LYS A 227 19.54 31.33 10.29
N LEU A 228 18.88 30.56 11.14
CA LEU A 228 17.48 30.75 11.50
C LEU A 228 17.30 31.02 13.00
N ALA A 229 16.33 31.84 13.33
CA ALA A 229 15.65 31.84 14.62
C ALA A 229 14.41 30.95 14.51
N TYR A 230 14.03 30.29 15.60
CA TYR A 230 12.81 29.50 15.63
C TYR A 230 12.20 29.43 17.02
N VAL A 231 10.88 29.23 17.05
CA VAL A 231 10.11 28.83 18.22
C VAL A 231 9.48 27.47 17.95
N GLU A 232 9.27 26.68 18.99
CA GLU A 232 8.59 25.39 18.89
C GLU A 232 7.57 25.25 20.01
N LEU A 233 6.41 24.66 19.69
CA LEU A 233 5.38 24.30 20.65
C LEU A 233 5.19 22.78 20.60
N LYS A 234 5.20 22.15 21.77
CA LYS A 234 4.93 20.72 21.93
C LYS A 234 3.76 20.52 22.88
N GLU A 235 2.88 19.59 22.54
CA GLU A 235 1.77 19.17 23.41
C GLU A 235 2.28 18.65 24.76
N GLU A 236 3.40 17.93 24.77
CA GLU A 236 4.03 17.40 25.98
C GLU A 236 4.40 18.52 26.98
N ASP A 237 4.96 19.63 26.48
CA ASP A 237 5.33 20.79 27.31
C ASP A 237 4.09 21.46 27.93
N LEU A 238 2.96 21.46 27.20
CA LEU A 238 1.67 21.93 27.72
C LEU A 238 1.09 20.97 28.77
N ALA A 239 1.18 19.65 28.55
CA ALA A 239 0.68 18.65 29.48
C ALA A 239 1.36 18.73 30.86
N ASP A 240 2.66 19.05 30.88
CA ASP A 240 3.44 19.24 32.11
C ASP A 240 2.96 20.45 32.93
N SER A 241 2.43 21.49 32.26
CA SER A 241 1.86 22.68 32.92
C SER A 241 0.46 22.44 33.50
N ILE A 242 -0.24 21.39 33.06
CA ILE A 242 -1.62 21.10 33.47
C ILE A 242 -1.62 20.23 34.73
N SER A 243 -2.33 20.71 35.77
CA SER A 243 -2.59 19.95 36.99
C SER A 243 -4.07 19.60 37.09
N ILE A 244 -4.36 18.32 37.36
CA ILE A 244 -5.72 17.84 37.63
C ILE A 244 -5.81 17.60 39.12
N SER A 245 -6.79 18.21 39.78
CA SER A 245 -7.01 18.02 41.20
C SER A 245 -7.61 16.64 41.48
N ASP A 246 -7.36 16.08 42.68
CA ASP A 246 -8.01 14.85 43.12
C ASP A 246 -9.53 14.96 43.08
N ALA A 247 -10.09 16.14 43.36
CA ALA A 247 -11.52 16.38 43.32
C ALA A 247 -12.09 16.26 41.89
N ASP A 248 -11.38 16.77 40.88
CA ASP A 248 -11.78 16.65 39.49
C ASP A 248 -11.62 15.20 38.98
N ALA A 249 -10.53 14.54 39.36
CA ALA A 249 -10.31 13.13 39.04
C ALA A 249 -11.38 12.23 39.69
N GLU A 250 -11.78 12.51 40.93
CA GLU A 250 -12.86 11.81 41.62
C GLU A 250 -14.23 12.10 40.98
N ALA A 251 -14.48 13.33 40.51
CA ALA A 251 -15.68 13.66 39.74
C ALA A 251 -15.75 12.88 38.41
N ILE A 252 -14.63 12.77 37.69
CA ILE A 252 -14.53 11.95 36.46
C ILE A 252 -14.80 10.49 36.79
N TYR A 253 -14.13 9.93 37.80
CA TYR A 253 -14.33 8.56 38.27
C TYR A 253 -15.81 8.26 38.57
N ASN A 254 -16.48 9.16 39.29
CA ASN A 254 -17.89 9.00 39.65
C ASN A 254 -18.82 9.10 38.43
N SER A 255 -18.55 10.02 37.50
CA SER A 255 -19.35 10.16 36.27
C SER A 255 -19.16 8.99 35.29
N GLN A 256 -18.04 8.28 35.38
CA GLN A 256 -17.68 7.13 34.54
C GLN A 256 -17.59 5.83 35.35
N SER A 257 -18.37 5.70 36.43
CA SER A 257 -18.22 4.59 37.39
C SER A 257 -18.29 3.20 36.74
N GLU A 258 -19.13 3.03 35.71
CA GLU A 258 -19.28 1.77 34.99
C GLU A 258 -18.02 1.37 34.21
N ARG A 259 -17.22 2.34 33.73
CA ARG A 259 -15.94 2.09 33.04
C ARG A 259 -14.90 1.46 33.99
N TYR A 260 -15.03 1.72 35.29
CA TYR A 260 -14.12 1.25 36.33
C TYR A 260 -14.69 0.09 37.15
N ARG A 261 -15.82 -0.49 36.73
CA ARG A 261 -16.41 -1.68 37.35
C ARG A 261 -15.88 -2.93 36.67
N THR A 262 -15.41 -3.90 37.44
CA THR A 262 -15.25 -5.27 36.92
C THR A 262 -16.63 -5.91 36.86
N PRO A 263 -17.03 -6.51 35.72
CA PRO A 263 -18.32 -7.17 35.63
C PRO A 263 -18.37 -8.38 36.57
N GLU A 264 -19.58 -8.81 36.94
CA GLU A 264 -19.77 -10.10 37.62
C GLU A 264 -19.31 -11.22 36.69
N LEU A 265 -18.45 -12.09 37.20
CA LEU A 265 -17.95 -13.25 36.47
C LEU A 265 -18.46 -14.53 37.12
N ARG A 266 -18.99 -15.44 36.31
CA ARG A 266 -19.46 -16.76 36.76
C ARG A 266 -18.55 -17.86 36.25
N LYS A 267 -17.94 -18.62 37.16
CA LYS A 267 -17.15 -19.79 36.81
C LYS A 267 -18.08 -20.95 36.52
N THR A 268 -17.96 -21.55 35.35
CA THR A 268 -18.97 -22.49 34.87
C THR A 268 -18.37 -23.71 34.17
N ARG A 269 -19.14 -24.80 34.21
CA ARG A 269 -18.90 -26.04 33.50
C ARG A 269 -20.11 -26.43 32.66
N HIS A 270 -19.90 -27.16 31.57
CA HIS A 270 -21.00 -27.74 30.80
C HIS A 270 -20.79 -29.19 30.41
N ILE A 271 -21.91 -29.87 30.13
CA ILE A 271 -21.97 -31.14 29.42
C ILE A 271 -22.77 -30.89 28.15
N MET A 272 -22.20 -31.17 26.99
CA MET A 272 -22.85 -30.98 25.70
C MET A 272 -23.15 -32.33 25.06
N PHE A 273 -24.38 -32.50 24.58
CA PHE A 273 -24.77 -33.57 23.68
C PHE A 273 -25.03 -32.98 22.32
N LYS A 274 -24.10 -33.21 21.40
CA LYS A 274 -24.10 -32.57 20.09
C LYS A 274 -25.26 -33.11 19.26
N VAL A 275 -26.11 -32.22 18.79
CA VAL A 275 -27.13 -32.54 17.77
C VAL A 275 -26.74 -31.75 16.52
N PRO A 276 -26.71 -32.37 15.32
CA PRO A 276 -26.55 -31.64 14.07
C PRO A 276 -27.57 -30.51 13.99
N SER A 277 -27.19 -29.35 13.43
CA SER A 277 -28.05 -28.16 13.36
C SER A 277 -29.45 -28.49 12.81
N GLU A 278 -30.48 -27.74 13.22
CA GLU A 278 -31.92 -27.95 12.94
C GLU A 278 -32.29 -28.23 11.46
N LEU A 279 -31.38 -27.98 10.51
CA LEU A 279 -31.60 -28.27 9.09
C LEU A 279 -31.56 -29.77 8.73
N ASP A 280 -31.07 -30.68 9.58
CA ASP A 280 -30.97 -32.13 9.27
C ASP A 280 -31.23 -33.11 10.46
N ALA A 281 -31.59 -32.64 11.65
CA ALA A 281 -31.82 -33.54 12.80
C ALA A 281 -33.28 -34.05 12.84
N ASP A 282 -33.47 -35.37 12.67
CA ASP A 282 -34.76 -36.02 12.93
C ASP A 282 -35.15 -35.82 14.41
N ALA A 283 -36.45 -35.67 14.71
CA ALA A 283 -36.95 -35.48 16.09
C ALA A 283 -36.40 -36.51 17.11
N ILE A 284 -36.05 -37.70 16.61
CA ILE A 284 -35.43 -38.80 17.36
C ILE A 284 -34.05 -38.40 17.92
N GLU A 285 -33.21 -37.67 17.19
CA GLU A 285 -31.86 -37.29 17.65
C GLU A 285 -31.92 -36.25 18.79
N TRP A 286 -32.87 -35.31 18.70
CA TRP A 286 -33.16 -34.36 19.77
C TRP A 286 -33.70 -35.05 21.02
N ASP A 287 -34.62 -36.01 20.86
CA ASP A 287 -35.16 -36.78 21.97
C ASP A 287 -34.08 -37.65 22.62
N MET A 288 -33.17 -38.25 21.85
CA MET A 288 -32.02 -38.98 22.38
C MET A 288 -31.02 -38.09 23.13
N ALA A 289 -30.74 -36.88 22.62
CA ALA A 289 -29.87 -35.94 23.31
C ALA A 289 -30.49 -35.41 24.61
N ILE A 290 -31.81 -35.19 24.63
CA ILE A 290 -32.55 -34.88 25.86
C ILE A 290 -32.49 -36.05 26.83
N GLU A 291 -32.78 -37.27 26.39
CA GLU A 291 -32.78 -38.45 27.25
C GLU A 291 -31.39 -38.67 27.88
N LYS A 292 -30.31 -38.48 27.11
CA LYS A 292 -28.94 -38.49 27.63
C LYS A 292 -28.71 -37.41 28.68
N ALA A 293 -29.15 -36.18 28.42
CA ALA A 293 -29.02 -35.08 29.37
C ALA A 293 -29.85 -35.31 30.65
N GLU A 294 -31.08 -35.80 30.54
CA GLU A 294 -31.92 -36.20 31.69
C GLU A 294 -31.29 -37.36 32.47
N GLY A 295 -30.65 -38.30 31.77
CA GLY A 295 -29.86 -39.37 32.37
C GLY A 295 -28.65 -38.86 33.16
N MET A 296 -27.98 -37.81 32.69
CA MET A 296 -26.90 -37.16 33.45
C MET A 296 -27.46 -36.45 34.69
N ILE A 297 -28.59 -35.76 34.57
CA ILE A 297 -29.27 -35.12 35.71
C ILE A 297 -29.63 -36.16 36.77
N THR A 298 -30.16 -37.32 36.39
CA THR A 298 -30.48 -38.41 37.32
C THR A 298 -29.23 -38.91 38.06
N GLN A 299 -28.09 -38.98 37.37
CA GLN A 299 -26.81 -39.36 38.00
C GLN A 299 -26.28 -38.26 38.93
N LEU A 300 -26.42 -36.98 38.56
CA LEU A 300 -26.09 -35.84 39.41
C LEU A 300 -26.95 -35.81 40.68
N GLU A 301 -28.26 -36.08 40.58
CA GLU A 301 -29.18 -36.22 41.71
C GLU A 301 -28.81 -37.41 42.61
N GLY A 302 -28.23 -38.47 42.03
CA GLY A 302 -27.64 -39.60 42.73
C GLY A 302 -26.28 -39.33 43.40
N GLY A 303 -25.74 -38.12 43.25
CA GLY A 303 -24.48 -37.69 43.86
C GLY A 303 -23.22 -37.91 43.00
N ALA A 304 -23.36 -38.17 41.70
CA ALA A 304 -22.21 -38.23 40.79
C ALA A 304 -21.55 -36.86 40.60
N SER A 305 -20.24 -36.84 40.31
CA SER A 305 -19.51 -35.61 40.03
C SER A 305 -19.81 -35.09 38.62
N PHE A 306 -20.17 -33.81 38.50
CA PHE A 306 -20.39 -33.17 37.20
C PHE A 306 -19.16 -33.23 36.31
N ALA A 307 -17.97 -33.01 36.88
CA ALA A 307 -16.71 -33.07 36.14
C ALA A 307 -16.45 -34.49 35.57
N GLU A 308 -16.72 -35.53 36.35
CA GLU A 308 -16.55 -36.91 35.88
C GLU A 308 -17.58 -37.28 34.81
N LEU A 309 -18.82 -36.77 34.91
CA LEU A 309 -19.85 -36.96 33.91
C LEU A 309 -19.52 -36.21 32.61
N ALA A 310 -19.00 -34.98 32.71
CA ALA A 310 -18.55 -34.20 31.57
C ALA A 310 -17.39 -34.88 30.84
N GLU A 311 -16.38 -35.35 31.57
CA GLU A 311 -15.22 -36.04 30.98
C GLU A 311 -15.61 -37.31 30.22
N LYS A 312 -16.58 -38.06 30.74
CA LYS A 312 -17.00 -39.34 30.16
C LYS A 312 -18.06 -39.22 29.06
N ASN A 313 -18.91 -38.20 29.12
CA ASN A 313 -20.15 -38.17 28.32
C ASN A 313 -20.35 -36.89 27.49
N SER A 314 -19.57 -35.83 27.69
CA SER A 314 -19.72 -34.61 26.89
C SER A 314 -19.12 -34.80 25.50
N ASP A 315 -19.87 -34.40 24.47
CA ASP A 315 -19.44 -34.35 23.07
C ASP A 315 -18.55 -33.13 22.78
N ASP A 316 -18.45 -32.16 23.70
CA ASP A 316 -17.40 -31.13 23.63
C ASP A 316 -16.08 -31.69 24.19
N THR A 317 -15.31 -32.32 23.29
CA THR A 317 -14.05 -32.99 23.63
C THR A 317 -12.97 -32.07 24.23
N LEU A 318 -13.04 -30.75 24.03
CA LEU A 318 -12.04 -29.81 24.54
C LEU A 318 -12.30 -29.47 26.02
N SER A 319 -13.54 -29.15 26.36
CA SER A 319 -13.94 -28.87 27.74
C SER A 319 -14.04 -30.16 28.56
N ALA A 320 -14.49 -31.27 27.96
CA ALA A 320 -14.63 -32.58 28.61
C ALA A 320 -13.35 -33.04 29.32
N GLN A 321 -12.19 -32.88 28.67
CA GLN A 321 -10.88 -33.24 29.25
C GLN A 321 -10.53 -32.46 30.53
N LYS A 322 -11.21 -31.34 30.78
CA LYS A 322 -11.08 -30.50 31.97
C LYS A 322 -12.35 -30.56 32.83
N GLY A 323 -13.12 -31.66 32.77
CA GLY A 323 -14.36 -31.80 33.51
C GLY A 323 -15.47 -30.84 33.09
N GLY A 324 -15.45 -30.38 31.84
CA GLY A 324 -16.45 -29.47 31.27
C GLY A 324 -16.17 -27.99 31.53
N GLU A 325 -15.01 -27.60 32.06
CA GLU A 325 -14.70 -26.20 32.42
C GLU A 325 -14.72 -25.24 31.22
N MET A 326 -15.47 -24.15 31.36
CA MET A 326 -15.53 -23.04 30.40
C MET A 326 -14.87 -21.76 30.94
N GLY A 327 -14.41 -21.75 32.19
CA GLY A 327 -13.78 -20.60 32.82
C GLY A 327 -14.78 -19.59 33.38
N PHE A 328 -14.32 -18.35 33.56
CA PHE A 328 -15.12 -17.22 34.04
C PHE A 328 -15.81 -16.53 32.87
N ILE A 329 -17.13 -16.37 32.96
CA ILE A 329 -17.96 -15.78 31.92
C ILE A 329 -18.68 -14.54 32.47
N ALA A 330 -18.61 -13.41 31.77
CA ALA A 330 -19.41 -12.23 32.07
C ALA A 330 -20.78 -12.31 31.36
N SER A 331 -21.75 -11.51 31.80
CA SER A 331 -23.00 -11.36 31.06
C SER A 331 -22.72 -10.73 29.69
N GLY A 332 -23.32 -11.28 28.63
CA GLY A 332 -23.04 -10.91 27.24
C GLY A 332 -21.92 -11.69 26.55
N ASP A 333 -21.10 -12.46 27.28
CA ASP A 333 -20.03 -13.28 26.71
C ASP A 333 -20.52 -14.66 26.23
N PHE A 334 -21.78 -15.02 26.51
CA PHE A 334 -22.36 -16.31 26.12
C PHE A 334 -22.93 -16.27 24.69
N THR A 335 -22.61 -17.29 23.88
CA THR A 335 -23.17 -17.39 22.52
C THR A 335 -24.65 -17.85 22.49
N SER A 336 -25.16 -18.42 23.58
CA SER A 336 -26.55 -18.86 23.70
C SER A 336 -27.24 -18.13 24.84
N LYS A 337 -28.24 -17.32 24.51
CA LYS A 337 -29.02 -16.56 25.50
C LYS A 337 -29.72 -17.48 26.51
N ALA A 338 -30.20 -18.64 26.08
CA ALA A 338 -30.85 -19.61 26.95
C ALA A 338 -29.90 -20.24 27.98
N LEU A 339 -28.63 -20.47 27.60
CA LEU A 339 -27.61 -20.94 28.54
C LEU A 339 -27.17 -19.84 29.50
N GLU A 340 -27.05 -18.61 29.01
CA GLU A 340 -26.76 -17.45 29.86
C GLU A 340 -27.86 -17.27 30.91
N ASP A 341 -29.12 -17.21 30.50
CA ASP A 341 -30.25 -17.04 31.42
C ASP A 341 -30.32 -18.16 32.45
N ALA A 342 -30.03 -19.40 32.04
CA ALA A 342 -29.93 -20.53 32.95
C ALA A 342 -28.77 -20.34 33.94
N LEU A 343 -27.54 -20.11 33.47
CA LEU A 343 -26.36 -19.92 34.33
C LEU A 343 -26.56 -18.79 35.34
N PHE A 344 -27.14 -17.67 34.91
CA PHE A 344 -27.37 -16.50 35.75
C PHE A 344 -28.50 -16.70 36.78
N SER A 345 -29.33 -17.74 36.61
CA SER A 345 -30.39 -18.14 37.55
C SER A 345 -29.99 -19.25 38.53
N LEU A 346 -28.82 -19.87 38.37
CA LEU A 346 -28.35 -20.94 39.24
C LEU A 346 -27.75 -20.41 40.55
N ASP A 347 -27.93 -21.17 41.63
CA ASP A 347 -27.14 -21.05 42.85
C ASP A 347 -25.79 -21.77 42.69
N ILE A 348 -24.80 -21.38 43.49
CA ILE A 348 -23.46 -22.03 43.49
C ILE A 348 -23.60 -23.53 43.76
N GLY A 349 -22.98 -24.35 42.92
CA GLY A 349 -23.05 -25.81 42.91
C GLY A 349 -24.25 -26.38 42.14
N GLY A 350 -25.25 -25.54 41.83
CA GLY A 350 -26.44 -25.92 41.07
C GLY A 350 -26.14 -26.13 39.59
N TYR A 351 -26.96 -26.96 38.95
CA TYR A 351 -26.92 -27.23 37.51
C TYR A 351 -28.29 -27.05 36.86
N SER A 352 -28.30 -26.72 35.57
CA SER A 352 -29.53 -26.48 34.83
C SER A 352 -30.28 -27.76 34.48
N LYS A 353 -31.52 -27.59 34.03
CA LYS A 353 -32.20 -28.60 33.21
C LYS A 353 -31.52 -28.73 31.84
N PRO A 354 -31.86 -29.74 31.02
CA PRO A 354 -31.36 -29.83 29.66
C PRO A 354 -31.83 -28.61 28.86
N ILE A 355 -30.90 -27.87 28.27
CA ILE A 355 -31.16 -26.66 27.51
C ILE A 355 -30.86 -26.95 26.05
N ARG A 356 -31.85 -26.75 25.18
CA ARG A 356 -31.63 -26.81 23.73
C ARG A 356 -30.90 -25.56 23.27
N THR A 357 -29.83 -25.77 22.51
CA THR A 357 -29.01 -24.75 21.88
C THR A 357 -28.74 -25.12 20.44
N GLU A 358 -28.21 -24.20 19.64
CA GLU A 358 -27.83 -24.46 18.25
C GLU A 358 -26.80 -25.61 18.09
N GLN A 359 -26.05 -25.93 19.16
CA GLN A 359 -25.04 -26.99 19.16
C GLN A 359 -25.56 -28.33 19.70
N GLY A 360 -26.84 -28.40 20.04
CA GLY A 360 -27.48 -29.55 20.68
C GLY A 360 -27.95 -29.26 22.09
N VAL A 361 -28.03 -30.29 22.93
CA VAL A 361 -28.58 -30.19 24.28
C VAL A 361 -27.43 -30.03 25.29
N GLN A 362 -27.51 -29.02 26.14
CA GLN A 362 -26.48 -28.71 27.12
C GLN A 362 -27.02 -28.69 28.54
N ILE A 363 -26.19 -29.10 29.49
CA ILE A 363 -26.40 -28.90 30.93
C ILE A 363 -25.27 -28.00 31.39
N ILE A 364 -25.57 -26.96 32.15
CA ILE A 364 -24.58 -26.03 32.69
C ILE A 364 -24.58 -26.08 34.22
N GLN A 365 -23.40 -26.00 34.84
CA GLN A 365 -23.22 -25.92 36.29
C GLN A 365 -22.50 -24.64 36.66
N LEU A 366 -22.95 -24.00 37.74
CA LEU A 366 -22.28 -22.86 38.34
C LEU A 366 -21.34 -23.31 39.46
N ASP A 367 -20.06 -23.04 39.33
CA ASP A 367 -19.05 -23.39 40.35
C ASP A 367 -18.80 -22.26 41.34
N GLU A 368 -18.75 -21.02 40.85
CA GLU A 368 -18.33 -19.85 41.62
C GLU A 368 -18.92 -18.58 41.02
N ILE A 369 -19.30 -17.63 41.86
CA ILE A 369 -19.65 -16.27 41.46
C ILE A 369 -18.56 -15.34 42.00
N GLN A 370 -17.85 -14.68 41.10
CA GLN A 370 -17.01 -13.53 41.43
C GLN A 370 -17.86 -12.27 41.23
N ALA A 371 -18.25 -11.63 42.33
CA ALA A 371 -19.10 -10.45 42.31
C ALA A 371 -18.47 -9.30 41.51
N SER A 372 -19.31 -8.45 40.91
CA SER A 372 -18.82 -7.22 40.30
C SER A 372 -18.16 -6.35 41.35
N GLU A 373 -16.96 -5.85 41.07
CA GLU A 373 -16.20 -5.02 42.00
C GLU A 373 -15.92 -3.66 41.37
N GLN A 374 -16.20 -2.60 42.10
CA GLN A 374 -15.79 -1.27 41.70
C GLN A 374 -14.29 -1.13 41.98
N LYS A 375 -13.47 -0.88 40.95
CA LYS A 375 -12.05 -0.59 41.17
C LYS A 375 -11.91 0.64 42.05
N PRO A 376 -11.19 0.59 43.19
CA PRO A 376 -10.98 1.74 44.05
C PRO A 376 -10.41 2.93 43.27
N PHE A 377 -10.87 4.15 43.58
CA PHE A 377 -10.34 5.37 42.96
C PHE A 377 -8.80 5.44 43.02
N ALA A 378 -8.21 5.03 44.14
CA ALA A 378 -6.76 5.01 44.33
C ALA A 378 -6.01 4.21 43.24
N ASP A 379 -6.61 3.14 42.72
CA ASP A 379 -5.97 2.25 41.73
C ASP A 379 -6.03 2.82 40.31
N VAL A 380 -6.99 3.71 40.03
CA VAL A 380 -7.22 4.29 38.70
C VAL A 380 -6.96 5.81 38.65
N ARG A 381 -6.64 6.44 39.79
CA ARG A 381 -6.44 7.88 39.94
C ARG A 381 -5.42 8.42 38.94
N GLU A 382 -4.22 7.83 38.89
CA GLU A 382 -3.15 8.27 37.98
C GLU A 382 -3.54 8.10 36.51
N GLN A 383 -4.26 7.02 36.17
CA GLN A 383 -4.77 6.82 34.82
C GLN A 383 -5.74 7.94 34.43
N ILE A 384 -6.71 8.26 35.29
CA ILE A 384 -7.70 9.31 35.05
C ILE A 384 -7.03 10.67 34.89
N ILE A 385 -6.06 10.97 35.77
CA ILE A 385 -5.30 12.22 35.72
C ILE A 385 -4.56 12.32 34.38
N ASN A 386 -3.81 11.29 33.98
CA ASN A 386 -3.02 11.33 32.75
C ASN A 386 -3.89 11.39 31.49
N GLU A 387 -5.00 10.63 31.44
CA GLU A 387 -5.97 10.71 30.34
C GLU A 387 -6.56 12.12 30.23
N ARG A 388 -6.97 12.73 31.35
CA ARG A 388 -7.55 14.07 31.34
C ARG A 388 -6.51 15.14 31.02
N LYS A 389 -5.28 14.99 31.50
CA LYS A 389 -4.16 15.88 31.15
C LYS A 389 -3.89 15.86 29.65
N GLY A 390 -3.79 14.69 29.03
CA GLY A 390 -3.58 14.56 27.59
C GLY A 390 -4.70 15.23 26.79
N GLN A 391 -5.96 15.00 27.16
CA GLN A 391 -7.10 15.66 26.50
C GLN A 391 -7.02 17.19 26.58
N LEU A 392 -6.76 17.74 27.77
CA LEU A 392 -6.64 19.19 27.95
C LEU A 392 -5.41 19.76 27.25
N ALA A 393 -4.30 19.01 27.22
CA ALA A 393 -3.09 19.41 26.52
C ALA A 393 -3.34 19.50 25.02
N GLN A 394 -4.01 18.50 24.44
CA GLN A 394 -4.40 18.50 23.03
C GLN A 394 -5.36 19.65 22.70
N GLU A 395 -6.41 19.86 23.51
CA GLU A 395 -7.36 20.97 23.35
C GLU A 395 -6.60 22.32 23.38
N ARG A 396 -5.70 22.49 24.34
CA ARG A 396 -4.89 23.72 24.49
C ARG A 396 -3.87 23.88 23.38
N PHE A 397 -3.27 22.79 22.91
CA PHE A 397 -2.31 22.79 21.81
C PHE A 397 -2.92 23.34 20.54
N ILE A 398 -4.13 22.87 20.18
CA ILE A 398 -4.85 23.35 18.99
C ILE A 398 -5.15 24.84 19.12
N GLU A 399 -5.68 25.28 20.26
CA GLU A 399 -5.99 26.70 20.51
C GLU A 399 -4.73 27.58 20.40
N VAL A 400 -3.64 27.20 21.07
CA VAL A 400 -2.39 27.97 21.07
C VAL A 400 -1.73 27.94 19.68
N ALA A 401 -1.77 26.81 18.98
CA ALA A 401 -1.23 26.72 17.62
C ALA A 401 -1.96 27.67 16.67
N ASP A 402 -3.30 27.73 16.73
CA ASP A 402 -4.09 28.67 15.92
C ASP A 402 -3.76 30.14 16.27
N GLU A 403 -3.62 30.47 17.55
CA GLU A 403 -3.24 31.83 17.96
C GLU A 403 -1.81 32.19 17.52
N ILE A 404 -0.85 31.26 17.63
CA ILE A 404 0.51 31.44 17.12
C ILE A 404 0.47 31.68 15.60
N ALA A 405 -0.27 30.88 14.85
CA ALA A 405 -0.38 31.03 13.41
C ALA A 405 -0.90 32.42 13.01
N ASN A 406 -1.90 32.94 13.73
CA ASN A 406 -2.40 34.31 13.52
C ASN A 406 -1.34 35.36 13.85
N LEU A 407 -0.64 35.25 14.99
CA LEU A 407 0.40 36.21 15.38
C LEU A 407 1.59 36.23 14.41
N LEU A 408 1.98 35.08 13.85
CA LEU A 408 3.06 35.02 12.85
C LEU A 408 2.74 35.86 11.61
N VAL A 409 1.46 35.93 11.23
CA VAL A 409 0.98 36.74 10.11
C VAL A 409 0.79 38.21 10.50
N GLU A 410 0.27 38.47 11.69
CA GLU A 410 0.05 39.85 12.19
C GLU A 410 1.37 40.59 12.49
N GLN A 411 2.39 39.87 12.94
CA GLN A 411 3.74 40.37 13.25
C GLN A 411 4.79 39.59 12.45
N PRO A 412 4.94 39.85 11.13
CA PRO A 412 5.79 39.04 10.27
C PRO A 412 7.29 39.31 10.44
N ASP A 413 7.67 40.35 11.18
CA ASP A 413 9.02 40.90 11.22
C ASP A 413 9.92 40.34 12.34
N ASP A 414 9.37 39.61 13.31
CA ASP A 414 10.12 38.89 14.34
C ASP A 414 9.26 37.81 15.02
N LEU A 415 9.87 37.05 15.94
CA LEU A 415 9.19 36.01 16.75
C LEU A 415 8.99 36.45 18.21
N LEU A 416 9.19 37.74 18.53
CA LEU A 416 9.16 38.24 19.91
C LEU A 416 7.76 38.20 20.49
N GLU A 417 6.75 38.66 19.73
CA GLU A 417 5.36 38.67 20.23
C GLU A 417 4.85 37.24 20.51
N VAL A 418 5.19 36.28 19.64
CA VAL A 418 4.89 34.86 19.83
C VAL A 418 5.59 34.31 21.06
N SER A 419 6.88 34.64 21.23
CA SER A 419 7.68 34.24 22.38
C SER A 419 7.10 34.77 23.70
N GLU A 420 6.76 36.06 23.76
CA GLU A 420 6.25 36.70 24.97
C GLU A 420 4.81 36.28 25.31
N SER A 421 3.95 36.10 24.31
CA SER A 421 2.55 35.72 24.50
C SER A 421 2.39 34.29 25.03
N PHE A 422 3.29 33.38 24.64
CA PHE A 422 3.19 31.96 24.94
C PHE A 422 4.35 31.40 25.78
N ASP A 423 5.24 32.27 26.27
CA ASP A 423 6.44 31.89 27.04
C ASP A 423 7.34 30.87 26.30
N LEU A 424 7.47 31.04 24.99
CA LEU A 424 8.27 30.15 24.13
C LEU A 424 9.70 30.70 23.97
N GLU A 425 10.71 29.83 24.14
CA GLU A 425 12.11 30.21 23.91
C GLU A 425 12.41 30.39 22.42
N ILE A 426 12.93 31.57 22.02
CA ILE A 426 13.50 31.76 20.67
C ILE A 426 14.88 31.14 20.61
N LYS A 427 14.98 30.03 19.88
CA LYS A 427 16.22 29.29 19.65
C LYS A 427 16.87 29.73 18.33
N GLN A 428 18.16 29.48 18.17
CA GLN A 428 18.91 29.81 16.95
C GLN A 428 19.71 28.63 16.43
N THR A 429 19.82 28.54 15.10
CA THR A 429 20.67 27.55 14.44
C THR A 429 22.09 28.07 14.21
N GLY A 430 23.00 27.17 13.80
CA GLY A 430 24.20 27.54 13.06
C GLY A 430 23.88 27.88 11.58
N LEU A 431 24.91 28.00 10.75
CA LEU A 431 24.74 28.09 9.29
C LEU A 431 24.39 26.71 8.74
N LEU A 432 23.23 26.61 8.10
CA LEU A 432 22.66 25.38 7.56
C LEU A 432 22.54 25.48 6.04
N THR A 433 22.79 24.37 5.36
CA THR A 433 22.58 24.18 3.92
C THR A 433 21.38 23.27 3.70
N ALA A 434 20.82 23.24 2.48
CA ALA A 434 19.78 22.27 2.13
C ALA A 434 20.20 20.79 2.35
N ALA A 435 21.51 20.50 2.42
CA ALA A 435 22.03 19.15 2.67
C ALA A 435 22.04 18.75 4.16
N ASN A 436 21.89 19.69 5.09
CA ASN A 436 21.82 19.38 6.52
C ASN A 436 20.59 18.52 6.87
N ASN A 437 20.70 17.69 7.90
CA ASN A 437 19.63 16.76 8.30
C ASN A 437 19.56 16.56 9.82
N ASP A 438 19.99 17.58 10.57
CA ASP A 438 20.13 17.61 12.01
C ASP A 438 19.34 18.77 12.62
N GLY A 439 18.98 18.64 13.91
CA GLY A 439 18.12 19.62 14.59
C GLY A 439 16.79 19.81 13.87
N ILE A 440 16.34 21.06 13.72
CA ILE A 440 15.09 21.37 13.02
C ILE A 440 15.14 21.05 11.51
N PHE A 441 16.33 20.86 10.91
CA PHE A 441 16.48 20.45 9.50
C PHE A 441 16.33 18.93 9.28
N ALA A 442 16.15 18.16 10.36
CA ALA A 442 15.68 16.78 10.24
C ALA A 442 14.23 16.70 9.72
N TYR A 443 13.45 17.79 9.85
CA TYR A 443 12.08 17.90 9.35
C TYR A 443 12.06 18.50 7.93
N PRO A 444 11.62 17.75 6.90
CA PRO A 444 11.67 18.21 5.51
C PRO A 444 10.90 19.51 5.25
N LYS A 445 9.74 19.71 5.89
CA LYS A 445 8.94 20.93 5.73
C LYS A 445 9.68 22.18 6.20
N VAL A 446 10.39 22.09 7.33
CA VAL A 446 11.24 23.19 7.85
C VAL A 446 12.34 23.53 6.86
N LYS A 447 13.00 22.52 6.31
CA LYS A 447 14.05 22.71 5.30
C LYS A 447 13.51 23.39 4.05
N THR A 448 12.35 22.99 3.55
CA THR A 448 11.73 23.62 2.38
C THR A 448 11.40 25.09 2.64
N LEU A 449 10.75 25.38 3.78
CA LEU A 449 10.35 26.75 4.13
C LEU A 449 11.55 27.65 4.46
N ALA A 450 12.66 27.11 4.98
CA ALA A 450 13.86 27.89 5.25
C ALA A 450 14.48 28.55 4.00
N PHE A 451 14.18 28.03 2.81
CA PHE A 451 14.63 28.57 1.52
C PHE A 451 13.45 29.04 0.65
N SER A 452 12.26 29.25 1.22
CA SER A 452 11.11 29.80 0.49
C SER A 452 11.29 31.29 0.21
N GLU A 453 10.51 31.83 -0.74
CA GLU A 453 10.51 33.27 -1.03
C GLU A 453 10.17 34.10 0.22
N ASP A 454 9.17 33.70 0.99
CA ASP A 454 8.73 34.40 2.19
C ASP A 454 9.85 34.51 3.24
N VAL A 455 10.53 33.39 3.54
CA VAL A 455 11.57 33.37 4.58
C VAL A 455 12.91 33.89 4.07
N LEU A 456 13.33 33.48 2.87
CA LEU A 456 14.66 33.76 2.34
C LEU A 456 14.77 35.14 1.70
N THR A 457 13.75 35.54 0.94
CA THR A 457 13.76 36.76 0.11
C THR A 457 13.05 37.90 0.80
N GLU A 458 11.81 37.67 1.26
CA GLU A 458 10.99 38.69 1.93
C GLU A 458 11.34 38.81 3.42
N ASN A 459 12.08 37.85 3.97
CA ASN A 459 12.49 37.82 5.39
C ASN A 459 11.29 37.97 6.33
N LEU A 460 10.23 37.22 6.04
CA LEU A 460 9.04 37.07 6.87
C LEU A 460 9.20 35.83 7.77
N ASN A 461 8.35 35.76 8.79
CA ASN A 461 8.13 34.51 9.51
C ASN A 461 7.59 33.44 8.55
N SER A 462 7.96 32.18 8.76
CA SER A 462 7.26 31.08 8.09
C SER A 462 5.84 30.96 8.63
N ASP A 463 4.97 30.33 7.84
CA ASP A 463 3.76 29.71 8.38
C ASP A 463 4.12 28.75 9.53
N LEU A 464 3.14 28.45 10.37
CA LEU A 464 3.31 27.47 11.43
C LEU A 464 3.47 26.06 10.83
N ILE A 465 4.60 25.43 11.11
CA ILE A 465 5.01 24.17 10.48
C ILE A 465 4.71 23.01 11.42
N GLU A 466 3.73 22.18 11.07
CA GLU A 466 3.53 20.90 11.76
C GLU A 466 4.63 19.91 11.36
N VAL A 467 5.47 19.55 12.32
CA VAL A 467 6.64 18.68 12.13
C VAL A 467 6.44 17.26 12.66
N ALA A 468 5.53 17.08 13.61
CA ALA A 468 5.00 15.82 14.09
C ALA A 468 3.65 16.06 14.79
N ASP A 469 2.91 14.99 15.09
CA ASP A 469 1.68 15.08 15.89
C ASP A 469 1.99 15.74 17.25
N GLY A 470 1.22 16.77 17.61
CA GLY A 470 1.45 17.58 18.80
C GLY A 470 2.77 18.38 18.80
N HIS A 471 3.42 18.63 17.64
CA HIS A 471 4.65 19.42 17.56
C HIS A 471 4.69 20.34 16.34
N VAL A 472 4.72 21.65 16.60
CA VAL A 472 4.80 22.70 15.57
C VAL A 472 6.03 23.60 15.77
N ILE A 473 6.54 24.14 14.67
CA ILE A 473 7.71 25.02 14.63
C ILE A 473 7.40 26.23 13.73
N ALA A 474 7.85 27.41 14.11
CA ALA A 474 7.90 28.57 13.22
C ALA A 474 9.35 29.07 13.12
N ILE A 475 9.78 29.43 11.91
CA ILE A 475 11.15 29.83 11.63
C ILE A 475 11.21 31.25 11.05
N ARG A 476 12.35 31.90 11.25
CA ARG A 476 12.67 33.21 10.68
C ARG A 476 14.13 33.28 10.30
N LEU A 477 14.45 33.93 9.18
CA LEU A 477 15.81 34.14 8.75
C LEU A 477 16.55 35.15 9.65
N LEU A 478 17.79 34.82 10.04
CA LEU A 478 18.72 35.72 10.73
C LEU A 478 19.87 36.14 9.83
N GLU A 479 20.41 35.22 9.04
CA GLU A 479 21.55 35.46 8.16
C GLU A 479 21.42 34.58 6.92
N HIS A 480 21.54 35.16 5.74
CA HIS A 480 21.60 34.44 4.47
C HIS A 480 22.97 34.64 3.82
N LYS A 481 23.66 33.54 3.54
CA LYS A 481 24.87 33.49 2.71
C LYS A 481 24.52 32.90 1.34
N PRO A 482 24.43 33.72 0.28
CA PRO A 482 24.09 33.24 -1.03
C PRO A 482 25.16 32.30 -1.58
N SER A 483 24.77 31.50 -2.55
CA SER A 483 25.70 30.66 -3.30
C SER A 483 26.70 31.52 -4.10
N GLU A 484 28.00 31.35 -3.83
CA GLU A 484 29.08 32.11 -4.47
C GLU A 484 29.94 31.20 -5.35
N GLN A 485 30.44 31.74 -6.46
CA GLN A 485 31.36 31.02 -7.33
C GLN A 485 32.71 30.83 -6.62
N LYS A 486 33.13 29.57 -6.42
CA LYS A 486 34.48 29.26 -5.95
C LYS A 486 35.49 29.65 -7.03
N PRO A 487 36.55 30.41 -6.73
CA PRO A 487 37.56 30.76 -7.72
C PRO A 487 38.31 29.51 -8.20
N VAL A 488 38.73 29.47 -9.47
CA VAL A 488 39.46 28.32 -10.03
C VAL A 488 40.68 27.94 -9.20
N SER A 489 41.36 28.92 -8.58
CA SER A 489 42.49 28.68 -7.69
C SER A 489 42.16 27.82 -6.46
N ALA A 490 40.93 27.90 -5.95
CA ALA A 490 40.48 27.11 -4.81
C ALA A 490 40.11 25.66 -5.19
N VAL A 491 39.76 25.42 -6.46
CA VAL A 491 39.35 24.10 -6.99
C VAL A 491 40.31 23.54 -8.04
N LYS A 492 41.50 24.15 -8.20
CA LYS A 492 42.40 23.88 -9.32
C LYS A 492 42.83 22.41 -9.39
N GLU A 493 43.23 21.83 -8.27
CA GLU A 493 43.68 20.43 -8.23
C GLU A 493 42.53 19.45 -8.45
N GLU A 494 41.32 19.77 -7.96
CA GLU A 494 40.11 18.98 -8.22
C GLU A 494 39.77 18.97 -9.71
N VAL A 495 39.69 20.16 -10.34
CA VAL A 495 39.45 20.32 -11.77
C VAL A 495 40.52 19.61 -12.58
N LYS A 496 41.79 19.79 -12.24
CA LYS A 496 42.91 19.14 -12.93
C LYS A 496 42.77 17.63 -12.91
N ASN A 497 42.43 17.03 -11.78
CA ASN A 497 42.22 15.58 -11.68
C ASN A 497 41.06 15.12 -12.58
N LEU A 498 39.94 15.83 -12.57
CA LEU A 498 38.78 15.51 -13.42
C LEU A 498 39.11 15.63 -14.91
N VAL A 499 39.80 16.69 -15.32
CA VAL A 499 40.26 16.88 -16.71
C VAL A 499 41.24 15.79 -17.10
N THR A 500 42.16 15.41 -16.20
CA THR A 500 43.13 14.32 -16.45
C THR A 500 42.41 13.00 -16.72
N ILE A 501 41.42 12.65 -15.90
CA ILE A 501 40.63 11.43 -16.05
C ILE A 501 39.80 11.48 -17.34
N SER A 502 39.13 12.60 -17.60
CA SER A 502 38.30 12.78 -18.80
C SER A 502 39.13 12.67 -20.08
N LYS A 503 40.30 13.32 -20.11
CA LYS A 503 41.23 13.27 -21.24
C LYS A 503 41.82 11.88 -21.43
N ALA A 504 42.18 11.18 -20.35
CA ALA A 504 42.61 9.78 -20.42
C ALA A 504 41.55 8.87 -21.04
N ALA A 505 40.28 9.03 -20.65
CA ALA A 505 39.18 8.27 -21.22
C ALA A 505 38.93 8.60 -22.70
N GLN A 506 39.04 9.88 -23.08
CA GLN A 506 38.94 10.29 -24.48
C GLN A 506 40.06 9.67 -25.33
N GLU A 507 41.33 9.80 -24.90
CA GLU A 507 42.48 9.23 -25.60
C GLU A 507 42.39 7.69 -25.66
N THR A 508 41.89 7.05 -24.60
CA THR A 508 41.60 5.61 -24.59
C THR A 508 40.59 5.23 -25.67
N SER A 509 39.49 5.99 -25.77
CA SER A 509 38.44 5.74 -26.74
C SER A 509 38.94 5.93 -28.18
N GLU A 510 39.70 6.99 -28.43
CA GLU A 510 40.31 7.26 -29.74
C GLU A 510 41.34 6.19 -30.12
N HIS A 511 42.22 5.83 -29.19
CA HIS A 511 43.23 4.79 -29.42
C HIS A 511 42.57 3.42 -29.67
N GLY A 512 41.59 3.05 -28.83
CA GLY A 512 40.82 1.81 -29.00
C GLY A 512 40.10 1.74 -30.35
N ARG A 513 39.44 2.84 -30.78
CA ARG A 513 38.82 2.91 -32.11
C ARG A 513 39.83 2.74 -33.24
N ASN A 514 41.00 3.35 -33.14
CA ASN A 514 42.05 3.21 -34.15
C ASN A 514 42.57 1.77 -34.24
N LEU A 515 42.74 1.08 -33.10
CA LEU A 515 43.12 -0.34 -33.08
C LEU A 515 42.02 -1.24 -33.64
N PHE A 516 40.75 -0.94 -33.33
CA PHE A 516 39.60 -1.63 -33.91
C PHE A 516 39.56 -1.51 -35.45
N VAL A 517 39.79 -0.31 -36.00
CA VAL A 517 39.87 -0.11 -37.47
C VAL A 517 41.00 -0.96 -38.09
N LYS A 518 42.14 -1.11 -37.41
CA LYS A 518 43.20 -2.03 -37.89
C LYS A 518 42.73 -3.49 -37.92
N MET A 519 41.97 -3.93 -36.92
CA MET A 519 41.40 -5.28 -36.88
C MET A 519 40.38 -5.50 -38.02
N GLN A 520 39.54 -4.50 -38.31
CA GLN A 520 38.63 -4.55 -39.46
C GLN A 520 39.40 -4.68 -40.79
N ASN A 521 40.56 -4.04 -40.89
CA ASN A 521 41.45 -4.12 -42.05
C ASN A 521 42.36 -5.37 -42.06
N GLY A 522 42.10 -6.35 -41.19
CA GLY A 522 42.73 -7.68 -41.24
C GLY A 522 43.83 -7.93 -40.22
N ALA A 523 44.24 -6.95 -39.40
CA ALA A 523 45.20 -7.20 -38.31
C ALA A 523 44.63 -8.21 -37.30
N SER A 524 45.44 -9.12 -36.77
CA SER A 524 45.00 -10.05 -35.73
C SER A 524 45.01 -9.41 -34.34
N MET A 525 44.09 -9.83 -33.47
CA MET A 525 44.09 -9.43 -32.05
C MET A 525 45.47 -9.66 -31.41
N GLU A 526 46.15 -10.76 -31.74
CA GLU A 526 47.48 -11.10 -31.22
C GLU A 526 48.56 -10.11 -31.67
N SER A 527 48.51 -9.64 -32.94
CA SER A 527 49.44 -8.62 -33.44
C SER A 527 49.20 -7.29 -32.73
N ILE A 528 47.94 -6.87 -32.63
CA ILE A 528 47.54 -5.64 -31.94
C ILE A 528 47.95 -5.68 -30.48
N ALA A 529 47.70 -6.80 -29.80
CA ALA A 529 48.06 -6.97 -28.40
C ALA A 529 49.57 -6.93 -28.17
N SER A 530 50.36 -7.61 -29.02
CA SER A 530 51.82 -7.58 -28.94
C SER A 530 52.39 -6.18 -29.17
N GLU A 531 51.92 -5.47 -30.20
CA GLU A 531 52.37 -4.11 -30.53
C GLU A 531 52.04 -3.07 -29.45
N ASN A 532 50.96 -3.28 -28.68
CA ASN A 532 50.44 -2.32 -27.70
C ASN A 532 50.54 -2.83 -26.25
N SER A 533 51.25 -3.94 -26.02
CA SER A 533 51.40 -4.58 -24.70
C SER A 533 50.07 -4.86 -23.98
N LEU A 534 49.06 -5.34 -24.72
CA LEU A 534 47.75 -5.68 -24.19
C LEU A 534 47.67 -7.17 -23.83
N GLU A 535 46.87 -7.49 -22.81
CA GLU A 535 46.52 -8.87 -22.48
C GLU A 535 45.28 -9.31 -23.28
N VAL A 536 45.37 -10.47 -23.93
CA VAL A 536 44.24 -11.08 -24.64
C VAL A 536 43.59 -12.13 -23.75
N VAL A 537 42.34 -11.90 -23.39
CA VAL A 537 41.54 -12.82 -22.59
C VAL A 537 40.60 -13.58 -23.52
N SER A 538 40.66 -14.92 -23.48
CA SER A 538 39.85 -15.80 -24.32
C SER A 538 38.81 -16.54 -23.50
N HIS A 539 37.58 -16.57 -24.01
CA HIS A 539 36.47 -17.29 -23.40
C HIS A 539 35.80 -18.23 -24.40
N GLY A 540 35.51 -19.44 -23.95
CA GLY A 540 34.72 -20.43 -24.67
C GLY A 540 33.38 -20.70 -23.98
N ALA A 541 32.37 -20.97 -24.79
CA ALA A 541 31.02 -21.33 -24.39
C ALA A 541 30.39 -20.37 -23.36
N ILE A 542 30.51 -19.06 -23.60
CA ILE A 542 29.89 -18.04 -22.73
C ILE A 542 28.40 -17.95 -23.04
N ARG A 543 27.55 -18.01 -22.00
CA ARG A 543 26.11 -17.75 -22.08
C ARG A 543 25.81 -16.27 -21.77
N ARG A 544 24.60 -15.82 -22.10
CA ARG A 544 24.16 -14.42 -21.87
C ARG A 544 24.19 -14.02 -20.39
N ASP A 545 23.95 -14.98 -19.51
CA ASP A 545 23.87 -14.85 -18.05
C ASP A 545 25.14 -15.30 -17.31
N ASP A 546 26.24 -15.50 -18.04
CA ASP A 546 27.49 -16.02 -17.49
C ASP A 546 28.30 -14.90 -16.81
N ASN A 547 28.67 -15.12 -15.54
CA ASN A 547 29.38 -14.13 -14.71
C ASN A 547 30.91 -14.14 -14.92
N ARG A 548 31.46 -14.98 -15.80
CA ARG A 548 32.89 -14.96 -16.16
C ARG A 548 33.30 -13.69 -16.91
N VAL A 549 32.33 -12.94 -17.44
CA VAL A 549 32.53 -11.77 -18.29
C VAL A 549 31.67 -10.61 -17.77
N PRO A 550 32.15 -9.35 -17.77
CA PRO A 550 31.31 -8.20 -17.46
C PRO A 550 30.03 -8.16 -18.30
N GLN A 551 28.90 -7.80 -17.66
CA GLN A 551 27.58 -7.87 -18.29
C GLN A 551 27.46 -7.02 -19.56
N SER A 552 28.04 -5.82 -19.57
CA SER A 552 28.06 -4.93 -20.74
C SER A 552 28.78 -5.57 -21.94
N LEU A 553 29.89 -6.24 -21.68
CA LEU A 553 30.66 -6.95 -22.71
C LEU A 553 29.88 -8.17 -23.22
N SER A 554 29.27 -8.96 -22.33
CA SER A 554 28.40 -10.08 -22.72
C SER A 554 27.24 -9.61 -23.61
N GLN A 555 26.50 -8.57 -23.20
CA GLN A 555 25.39 -8.02 -23.99
C GLN A 555 25.84 -7.57 -25.39
N HIS A 556 26.97 -6.86 -25.47
CA HIS A 556 27.52 -6.41 -26.74
C HIS A 556 27.95 -7.59 -27.62
N VAL A 557 28.73 -8.53 -27.09
CA VAL A 557 29.14 -9.75 -27.81
C VAL A 557 27.94 -10.52 -28.34
N PHE A 558 26.84 -10.59 -27.60
CA PHE A 558 25.60 -11.26 -28.02
C PHE A 558 24.74 -10.48 -29.02
N SER A 559 25.04 -9.20 -29.26
CA SER A 559 24.47 -8.38 -30.33
C SER A 559 25.24 -8.48 -31.65
N MET A 560 26.53 -8.88 -31.60
CA MET A 560 27.35 -9.05 -32.80
C MET A 560 26.78 -10.10 -33.76
N PRO A 561 26.98 -9.95 -35.08
CA PRO A 561 26.53 -10.94 -36.05
C PRO A 561 27.31 -12.26 -35.90
N LYS A 562 26.69 -13.37 -36.30
CA LYS A 562 27.34 -14.68 -36.31
C LYS A 562 28.47 -14.70 -37.37
N PRO A 563 29.70 -15.10 -37.02
CA PRO A 563 30.77 -15.28 -38.00
C PRO A 563 30.43 -16.41 -38.98
N ALA A 564 30.88 -16.28 -40.24
CA ALA A 564 30.88 -17.38 -41.18
C ALA A 564 31.86 -18.48 -40.72
N GLU A 565 31.70 -19.70 -41.26
CA GLU A 565 32.52 -20.84 -40.83
C GLU A 565 34.00 -20.61 -41.16
N GLY A 566 34.85 -20.63 -40.13
CA GLY A 566 36.29 -20.35 -40.26
C GLY A 566 36.67 -18.87 -40.24
N ASP A 567 35.68 -17.96 -40.22
CA ASP A 567 35.88 -16.52 -40.12
C ASP A 567 35.73 -16.02 -38.68
N ARG A 568 36.00 -14.72 -38.50
CA ARG A 568 35.81 -13.98 -37.25
C ARG A 568 35.04 -12.70 -37.50
N VAL A 569 34.32 -12.23 -36.48
CA VAL A 569 33.73 -10.88 -36.46
C VAL A 569 34.42 -10.08 -35.37
N VAL A 570 34.83 -8.86 -35.69
CA VAL A 570 35.50 -7.96 -34.75
C VAL A 570 34.62 -6.76 -34.44
N ASP A 571 34.68 -6.26 -33.21
CA ASP A 571 34.01 -5.02 -32.79
C ASP A 571 34.83 -4.29 -31.72
N GLY A 572 34.43 -3.07 -31.39
CA GLY A 572 35.01 -2.25 -30.34
C GLY A 572 33.94 -1.65 -29.43
N LEU A 573 34.17 -1.75 -28.12
CA LEU A 573 33.22 -1.30 -27.10
C LEU A 573 33.89 -0.34 -26.11
N ALA A 574 33.43 0.91 -26.08
CA ALA A 574 33.75 1.82 -24.98
C ALA A 574 33.00 1.39 -23.71
N GLN A 575 33.70 1.35 -22.58
CA GLN A 575 33.17 0.90 -21.30
C GLN A 575 32.91 2.09 -20.35
N ALA A 576 32.05 1.87 -19.35
CA ALA A 576 31.67 2.91 -18.39
C ALA A 576 32.80 3.36 -17.46
N ASP A 577 33.82 2.51 -17.27
CA ASP A 577 35.04 2.83 -16.51
C ASP A 577 36.07 3.64 -17.31
N GLY A 578 35.73 4.02 -18.56
CA GLY A 578 36.60 4.78 -19.46
C GLY A 578 37.54 3.91 -20.30
N SER A 579 37.54 2.58 -20.10
CA SER A 579 38.33 1.66 -20.92
C SER A 579 37.68 1.38 -22.29
N PHE A 580 38.43 0.76 -23.21
CA PHE A 580 37.92 0.34 -24.51
C PHE A 580 38.25 -1.13 -24.78
N ALA A 581 37.23 -1.98 -24.93
CA ALA A 581 37.42 -3.38 -25.26
C ALA A 581 37.47 -3.58 -26.78
N LEU A 582 38.56 -4.17 -27.26
CA LEU A 582 38.67 -4.77 -28.59
C LEU A 582 38.13 -6.19 -28.51
N ILE A 583 37.22 -6.57 -29.40
CA ILE A 583 36.49 -7.83 -29.32
C ILE A 583 36.64 -8.59 -30.62
N GLU A 584 36.87 -9.90 -30.52
CA GLU A 584 36.89 -10.82 -31.64
C GLU A 584 36.01 -12.04 -31.31
N LEU A 585 34.85 -12.11 -31.96
CA LEU A 585 33.91 -13.21 -31.89
C LEU A 585 34.30 -14.28 -32.91
N ASN A 586 34.65 -15.46 -32.41
CA ASN A 586 35.15 -16.57 -33.21
C ASN A 586 34.03 -17.56 -33.56
N LYS A 587 33.10 -17.80 -32.63
CA LYS A 587 32.08 -18.84 -32.83
C LYS A 587 30.78 -18.51 -32.09
N VAL A 588 29.66 -18.81 -32.73
CA VAL A 588 28.33 -18.84 -32.11
C VAL A 588 27.79 -20.26 -32.23
N THR A 589 27.61 -20.91 -31.08
CA THR A 589 27.05 -22.26 -31.00
C THR A 589 25.58 -22.14 -30.56
N PRO A 590 24.61 -22.57 -31.38
CA PRO A 590 23.21 -22.57 -30.97
C PRO A 590 23.00 -23.52 -29.78
N GLY A 591 22.00 -23.22 -28.96
CA GLY A 591 21.53 -24.13 -27.92
C GLY A 591 20.93 -25.43 -28.46
N SER A 592 20.53 -26.33 -27.57
CA SER A 592 19.92 -27.61 -27.97
C SER A 592 18.65 -27.40 -28.79
N GLU A 593 18.44 -28.23 -29.82
CA GLU A 593 17.16 -28.31 -30.53
C GLU A 593 16.19 -29.33 -29.89
N GLU A 594 16.72 -30.19 -29.01
CA GLU A 594 15.95 -31.26 -28.38
C GLU A 594 15.12 -30.71 -27.22
N LEU A 595 13.81 -30.84 -27.38
CA LEU A 595 12.81 -30.60 -26.35
C LEU A 595 12.10 -31.92 -26.07
N ASP A 596 12.52 -32.59 -25.00
CA ASP A 596 11.73 -33.66 -24.41
C ASP A 596 10.42 -33.09 -23.84
N ASP A 597 9.45 -33.97 -23.60
CA ASP A 597 8.10 -33.54 -23.21
C ASP A 597 8.10 -32.86 -21.84
N ALA A 598 8.98 -33.26 -20.92
CA ALA A 598 9.12 -32.66 -19.61
C ALA A 598 9.62 -31.20 -19.70
N THR A 599 10.68 -30.97 -20.48
CA THR A 599 11.27 -29.64 -20.71
C THR A 599 10.30 -28.77 -21.50
N TYR A 600 9.56 -29.32 -22.46
CA TYR A 600 8.51 -28.60 -23.18
C TYR A 600 7.42 -28.10 -22.23
N GLN A 601 6.91 -28.95 -21.34
CA GLN A 601 5.89 -28.57 -20.35
C GLN A 601 6.41 -27.53 -19.36
N GLN A 602 7.66 -27.67 -18.92
CA GLN A 602 8.28 -26.70 -18.02
C GLN A 602 8.47 -25.33 -18.69
N LEU A 603 8.95 -25.30 -19.94
CA LEU A 603 9.14 -24.06 -20.69
C LEU A 603 7.82 -23.40 -21.09
N SER A 604 6.81 -24.17 -21.48
CA SER A 604 5.49 -23.63 -21.84
C SER A 604 4.84 -22.92 -20.64
N GLN A 605 4.99 -23.47 -19.43
CA GLN A 605 4.55 -22.83 -18.19
C GLN A 605 5.39 -21.59 -17.87
N ARG A 606 6.71 -21.66 -18.02
CA ARG A 606 7.63 -20.55 -17.68
C ARG A 606 7.48 -19.33 -18.60
N VAL A 607 7.22 -19.56 -19.90
CA VAL A 607 7.08 -18.49 -20.89
C VAL A 607 5.77 -17.67 -20.69
N ASN A 608 4.85 -18.14 -19.83
CA ASN A 608 3.66 -17.40 -19.38
C ASN A 608 2.86 -16.74 -20.53
N TYR A 609 2.83 -17.39 -21.70
CA TYR A 609 2.29 -16.80 -22.93
C TYR A 609 0.81 -16.41 -22.78
N GLY A 610 0.01 -17.22 -22.08
CA GLY A 610 -1.38 -16.91 -21.78
C GLY A 610 -1.59 -15.63 -20.98
N ARG A 611 -0.64 -15.25 -20.10
CA ARG A 611 -0.70 -13.96 -19.38
C ARG A 611 -0.33 -12.77 -20.28
N ARG A 612 0.58 -12.97 -21.24
CA ARG A 612 0.91 -11.94 -22.24
C ARG A 612 -0.26 -11.69 -23.17
N GLU A 613 -0.86 -12.76 -23.72
CA GLU A 613 -2.06 -12.66 -24.56
C GLU A 613 -3.22 -12.03 -23.80
N PHE A 614 -3.39 -12.37 -22.51
CA PHE A 614 -4.37 -11.69 -21.66
C PHE A 614 -4.09 -10.19 -21.53
N SER A 615 -2.84 -9.79 -21.28
CA SER A 615 -2.50 -8.37 -21.27
C SER A 615 -2.81 -7.68 -22.59
N ALA A 616 -2.47 -8.30 -23.73
CA ALA A 616 -2.75 -7.74 -25.05
C ALA A 616 -4.26 -7.61 -25.33
N VAL A 617 -5.06 -8.56 -24.84
CA VAL A 617 -6.54 -8.48 -24.90
C VAL A 617 -7.04 -7.31 -24.04
N ILE A 618 -6.49 -7.10 -22.84
CA ILE A 618 -6.85 -5.93 -22.02
C ILE A 618 -6.52 -4.63 -22.75
N ASP A 619 -5.32 -4.52 -23.31
CA ASP A 619 -4.88 -3.32 -24.00
C ASP A 619 -5.79 -3.04 -25.21
N ALA A 620 -6.17 -4.07 -25.97
CA ALA A 620 -7.10 -3.95 -27.09
C ALA A 620 -8.51 -3.53 -26.65
N ILE A 621 -9.03 -4.06 -25.54
CA ILE A 621 -10.33 -3.63 -24.98
C ILE A 621 -10.25 -2.15 -24.54
N GLN A 622 -9.14 -1.73 -23.93
CA GLN A 622 -8.92 -0.35 -23.53
C GLN A 622 -8.82 0.62 -24.72
N GLU A 623 -8.14 0.24 -25.79
CA GLU A 623 -8.07 1.04 -27.02
C GLU A 623 -9.42 1.14 -27.74
N GLY A 624 -10.25 0.10 -27.64
CA GLY A 624 -11.58 0.04 -28.27
C GLY A 624 -12.70 0.72 -27.49
N GLY A 625 -12.52 0.97 -26.19
CA GLY A 625 -13.53 1.57 -25.31
C GLY A 625 -13.52 3.10 -25.32
N GLU A 626 -14.71 3.70 -25.24
CA GLU A 626 -14.86 5.13 -25.00
C GLU A 626 -14.67 5.41 -23.50
N VAL A 627 -13.46 5.86 -23.13
CA VAL A 627 -13.10 6.19 -21.75
C VAL A 627 -12.87 7.69 -21.60
N ILE A 628 -13.64 8.33 -20.74
CA ILE A 628 -13.49 9.73 -20.35
C ILE A 628 -13.15 9.74 -18.85
N ILE A 629 -11.99 10.27 -18.48
CA ILE A 629 -11.59 10.47 -17.08
C ILE A 629 -11.65 11.96 -16.77
N PHE A 630 -12.34 12.31 -15.69
CA PHE A 630 -12.42 13.69 -15.20
C PHE A 630 -11.27 13.93 -14.23
N GLU A 631 -10.10 14.33 -14.76
CA GLU A 631 -8.85 14.47 -13.99
C GLU A 631 -9.00 15.35 -12.74
N ASP A 632 -9.83 16.39 -12.79
CA ASP A 632 -10.12 17.28 -11.65
C ASP A 632 -10.76 16.54 -10.47
N GLN A 633 -11.46 15.43 -10.71
CA GLN A 633 -12.06 14.59 -9.66
C GLN A 633 -11.09 13.48 -9.19
N VAL A 634 -10.04 13.20 -9.96
CA VAL A 634 -8.94 12.26 -9.67
C VAL A 634 -7.79 12.96 -8.93
N ALA A 635 -7.71 14.28 -8.98
CA ALA A 635 -6.79 15.11 -8.19
C ALA A 635 -7.17 15.15 -6.70
N ASP A 636 -6.16 15.21 -5.84
CA ASP A 636 -6.32 15.26 -4.37
C ASP A 636 -7.24 16.44 -3.98
N PRO A 637 -8.31 16.22 -3.20
CA PRO A 637 -9.19 17.31 -2.75
C PRO A 637 -8.48 18.39 -1.92
N ASP A 638 -7.29 18.10 -1.39
CA ASP A 638 -6.49 19.03 -0.57
C ASP A 638 -5.41 19.81 -1.36
N GLN A 639 -5.39 19.69 -2.70
CA GLN A 639 -4.48 20.44 -3.60
C GLN A 639 -5.16 21.52 -4.45
#